data_AF-A0A2G5V3J6-F1
#
_entry.id   AF-A0A2G5V3J6-F1
#
_cell.length_a   1.000
_cell.length_b   1.000
_cell.length_c   1.000
_cell.angle_alpha   90.00
_cell.angle_beta   90.00
_cell.angle_gamma   90.00
#
_symmetry.space_group_name_H-M   'P 1'
#
loop_
_entity.id
_entity.type
_entity.pdbx_description
1 polymer ?
#
loop_
_entity_poly.entity_id
_entity_poly.type
_entity_poly.pdbx_seq_one_letter_code
_entity_poly.pdbx_strand_id
1 'polypeptide(L)'
;MFPVYFFQFLIKIVLCYYENDSYYVPEWSSFLNYQKKLNKDLFDEYDSGIAPVYSKIDITKPIGYNPNAPKRYNYTVYLYNLKLVEVIEPEEKVSVVMEIGEFWFDPRLAWNPSLYGDIEMLHMRQDKVWSPTINMFRINDIADFRDNDFRMVAVENTGRVYDSISLRVSLNCPLDVRKFPFDSQSCTIQFSMPLFFIQYVEMISNVYIGIMNKTLWEKMGNSEWEFRNLSHRVEVLQYLDGYADMQLATFEIKIQRNPLYYIYMIVFPSFIINALSIVGVFMKDTDKMSKVRMPEWSKFLDQQEKLVSDLFEKYDSSISPVYSKIDITKPIGYNPIAPKRYNYTVFMYNIKLVEVLEPEEKVSVVMEMAEHWYDPRLAWNPSLYDDIEMLHMRQEKVWSPTINMFRINDVADFRDQDFRMVSLDNTGHIYSSLSLRVSVNCPLDVRKFPFDSQTCTIQFSMPLFFIQYVEMFSQIYDGILNKTVWKRMGNSEWDLVNLTNRVEILSYNDGIGDMQLATFEVKIQRNPMYYIYMIVFPSFVINALSIVGVFMKKTDKMSKLNVGLTNIMTMTFILGVMADKIPRTGSIPLLGIYIIINLFIMIVAVGITVLMGSIRKCAIPRLRMKKTKMRQGIERILGDPMETICMIVLGTINAVNFLVVIVFWIRDS
;
A
#
# COMPACT_ATOMS: atom_id res chain seq x y z
N MET A 1 -2.28 -58.68 -41.61
CA MET A 1 -1.53 -57.84 -42.56
C MET A 1 -1.95 -56.37 -42.37
N PHE A 2 -1.44 -55.72 -41.33
CA PHE A 2 -1.76 -54.32 -40.98
C PHE A 2 -0.58 -53.37 -40.62
N PRO A 3 0.67 -53.82 -40.31
CA PRO A 3 1.71 -52.88 -39.87
C PRO A 3 2.47 -52.17 -41.01
N VAL A 4 2.33 -52.64 -42.26
CA VAL A 4 3.17 -52.17 -43.39
C VAL A 4 2.81 -50.74 -43.83
N TYR A 5 1.52 -50.44 -44.00
CA TYR A 5 1.07 -49.13 -44.46
C TYR A 5 1.35 -48.00 -43.47
N PHE A 6 1.30 -48.27 -42.15
CA PHE A 6 1.58 -47.27 -41.13
C PHE A 6 3.07 -46.85 -41.14
N PHE A 7 3.98 -47.81 -41.34
CA PHE A 7 5.41 -47.53 -41.46
C PHE A 7 5.77 -46.76 -42.75
N GLN A 8 5.15 -47.11 -43.90
CA GLN A 8 5.37 -46.37 -45.14
C GLN A 8 4.82 -44.93 -45.09
N PHE A 9 3.75 -44.68 -44.34
CA PHE A 9 3.21 -43.33 -44.17
C PHE A 9 4.13 -42.44 -43.32
N LEU A 10 4.63 -42.98 -42.20
CA LEU A 10 5.62 -42.29 -41.34
C LEU A 10 6.92 -41.97 -42.09
N ILE A 11 7.48 -42.94 -42.84
CA ILE A 11 8.73 -42.73 -43.59
C ILE A 11 8.56 -41.64 -44.67
N LYS A 12 7.40 -41.56 -45.35
CA LYS A 12 7.13 -40.47 -46.30
C LYS A 12 7.00 -39.11 -45.63
N ILE A 13 6.38 -39.00 -44.46
CA ILE A 13 6.26 -37.72 -43.75
C ILE A 13 7.63 -37.22 -43.26
N VAL A 14 8.48 -38.12 -42.77
CA VAL A 14 9.82 -37.75 -42.27
C VAL A 14 10.80 -37.37 -43.39
N LEU A 15 10.72 -38.03 -44.56
CA LEU A 15 11.65 -37.76 -45.68
C LEU A 15 11.19 -36.69 -46.68
N CYS A 16 9.90 -36.33 -46.73
CA CYS A 16 9.44 -35.23 -47.59
C CYS A 16 9.70 -33.81 -47.03
N TYR A 17 10.41 -33.68 -45.90
CA TYR A 17 10.71 -32.40 -45.25
C TYR A 17 12.16 -31.91 -45.40
N TYR A 18 13.00 -32.63 -46.15
CA TYR A 18 14.35 -32.20 -46.50
C TYR A 18 14.50 -31.95 -48.00
N GLU A 19 15.24 -30.90 -48.33
CA GLU A 19 15.75 -30.55 -49.66
C GLU A 19 14.68 -30.45 -50.77
N ASN A 20 13.86 -29.39 -50.67
CA ASN A 20 13.16 -28.84 -51.83
C ASN A 20 13.98 -27.66 -52.42
N ASP A 21 14.81 -27.94 -53.43
CA ASP A 21 15.70 -26.96 -54.09
C ASP A 21 14.97 -25.74 -54.66
N SER A 22 13.65 -25.78 -54.86
CA SER A 22 12.87 -24.64 -55.36
C SER A 22 12.78 -23.44 -54.39
N TYR A 23 13.31 -23.55 -53.17
CA TYR A 23 13.56 -22.40 -52.30
C TYR A 23 14.90 -21.66 -52.57
N TYR A 24 15.77 -22.18 -53.44
CA TYR A 24 17.00 -21.48 -53.83
C TYR A 24 16.71 -20.35 -54.82
N VAL A 25 16.31 -19.19 -54.29
CA VAL A 25 16.14 -17.96 -55.06
C VAL A 25 17.49 -17.23 -55.14
N PRO A 26 18.07 -16.97 -56.33
CA PRO A 26 19.38 -16.29 -56.45
C PRO A 26 19.40 -14.88 -55.84
N GLU A 27 18.25 -14.21 -55.79
CA GLU A 27 18.08 -12.89 -55.16
C GLU A 27 18.21 -12.96 -53.64
N TRP A 28 17.89 -14.10 -53.01
CA TRP A 28 18.11 -14.30 -51.57
C TRP A 28 19.59 -14.51 -51.23
N SER A 29 20.37 -15.19 -52.08
CA SER A 29 21.80 -15.36 -51.83
C SER A 29 22.59 -14.07 -52.11
N SER A 30 22.17 -13.23 -53.06
CA SER A 30 22.72 -11.88 -53.20
C SER A 30 22.30 -10.96 -52.05
N PHE A 31 21.02 -10.95 -51.65
CA PHE A 31 20.53 -10.21 -50.48
C PHE A 31 21.29 -10.58 -49.21
N LEU A 32 21.44 -11.87 -48.88
CA LEU A 32 22.18 -12.31 -47.69
C LEU A 32 23.66 -11.94 -47.75
N ASN A 33 24.28 -11.89 -48.93
CA ASN A 33 25.65 -11.40 -49.10
C ASN A 33 25.74 -9.87 -48.90
N TYR A 34 24.78 -9.09 -49.40
CA TYR A 34 24.72 -7.65 -49.14
C TYR A 34 24.42 -7.34 -47.67
N GLN A 35 23.50 -8.07 -47.03
CA GLN A 35 23.19 -7.96 -45.61
C GLN A 35 24.41 -8.33 -44.75
N LYS A 36 25.14 -9.39 -45.10
CA LYS A 36 26.39 -9.78 -44.42
C LYS A 36 27.51 -8.75 -44.61
N LYS A 37 27.62 -8.15 -45.79
CA LYS A 37 28.54 -7.03 -46.06
C LYS A 37 28.16 -5.80 -45.23
N LEU A 38 26.89 -5.40 -45.26
CA LEU A 38 26.36 -4.27 -44.48
C LEU A 38 26.59 -4.46 -42.97
N ASN A 39 26.25 -5.64 -42.43
CA ASN A 39 26.50 -5.96 -41.03
C ASN A 39 27.99 -6.03 -40.68
N LYS A 40 28.87 -6.28 -41.66
CA LYS A 40 30.31 -6.17 -41.43
C LYS A 40 30.74 -4.70 -41.42
N ASP A 41 30.44 -3.98 -42.50
CA ASP A 41 30.84 -2.60 -42.74
C ASP A 41 30.29 -1.64 -41.66
N LEU A 42 29.16 -1.96 -41.01
CA LEU A 42 28.59 -1.20 -39.88
C LEU A 42 29.16 -1.59 -38.50
N PHE A 43 29.60 -2.83 -38.28
CA PHE A 43 29.90 -3.34 -36.93
C PHE A 43 31.35 -3.78 -36.69
N ASP A 44 32.24 -3.73 -37.68
CA ASP A 44 33.68 -4.00 -37.50
C ASP A 44 34.36 -2.98 -36.54
N GLU A 45 33.87 -1.73 -36.46
CA GLU A 45 34.38 -0.66 -35.59
C GLU A 45 33.34 -0.12 -34.58
N TYR A 46 32.15 -0.74 -34.48
CA TYR A 46 31.05 -0.25 -33.63
C TYR A 46 31.08 -0.87 -32.22
N ASP A 47 31.19 -0.02 -31.21
CA ASP A 47 31.02 -0.39 -29.80
C ASP A 47 29.63 0.03 -29.30
N SER A 48 28.81 -0.96 -28.91
CA SER A 48 27.47 -0.77 -28.35
C SER A 48 27.49 -0.26 -26.90
N GLY A 49 28.65 -0.24 -26.22
CA GLY A 49 28.84 0.45 -24.95
C GLY A 49 28.98 1.98 -25.08
N ILE A 50 29.34 2.48 -26.27
CA ILE A 50 29.59 3.91 -26.49
C ILE A 50 28.31 4.61 -26.97
N ALA A 51 27.87 5.62 -26.21
CA ALA A 51 26.69 6.42 -26.54
C ALA A 51 26.93 7.40 -27.70
N PRO A 52 26.00 7.52 -28.68
CA PRO A 52 26.07 8.47 -29.81
C PRO A 52 25.70 9.92 -29.42
N VAL A 53 25.92 10.32 -28.17
CA VAL A 53 25.47 11.59 -27.58
C VAL A 53 26.63 12.62 -27.56
N TYR A 54 26.36 13.85 -28.04
CA TYR A 54 27.39 14.89 -28.12
C TYR A 54 27.55 15.67 -26.81
N SER A 55 28.61 15.38 -26.06
CA SER A 55 28.88 15.96 -24.73
C SER A 55 29.62 17.31 -24.73
N LYS A 56 30.15 17.77 -25.88
CA LYS A 56 31.01 18.98 -25.95
C LYS A 56 30.20 20.27 -26.05
N ILE A 57 29.46 20.59 -24.98
CA ILE A 57 28.53 21.74 -24.90
C ILE A 57 29.02 22.74 -23.84
N ASP A 58 28.79 24.03 -24.10
CA ASP A 58 29.10 25.12 -23.16
C ASP A 58 27.87 25.42 -22.29
N ILE A 59 27.85 24.84 -21.10
CA ILE A 59 26.75 24.92 -20.11
C ILE A 59 26.44 26.38 -19.71
N THR A 60 27.40 27.30 -19.84
CA THR A 60 27.23 28.70 -19.42
C THR A 60 26.42 29.55 -20.41
N LYS A 61 25.97 28.97 -21.53
CA LYS A 61 25.34 29.70 -22.65
C LYS A 61 23.97 29.14 -23.02
N PRO A 62 23.04 29.98 -23.47
CA PRO A 62 21.68 29.55 -23.79
C PRO A 62 21.66 28.54 -24.94
N ILE A 63 20.72 27.60 -24.84
CA ILE A 63 20.50 26.53 -25.83
C ILE A 63 20.35 27.14 -27.23
N GLY A 64 21.17 26.69 -28.18
CA GLY A 64 21.21 27.21 -29.56
C GLY A 64 22.23 28.33 -29.82
N TYR A 65 23.04 28.75 -28.82
CA TYR A 65 24.07 29.78 -29.00
C TYR A 65 25.07 29.50 -30.14
N ASN A 66 25.41 28.24 -30.39
CA ASN A 66 26.31 27.83 -31.47
C ASN A 66 25.53 27.17 -32.63
N PRO A 67 25.33 27.85 -33.78
CA PRO A 67 24.59 27.28 -34.91
C PRO A 67 25.34 26.14 -35.63
N ASN A 68 26.63 25.94 -35.34
CA ASN A 68 27.44 24.85 -35.88
C ASN A 68 27.54 23.65 -34.93
N ALA A 69 26.90 23.69 -33.75
CA ALA A 69 26.82 22.53 -32.87
C ALA A 69 25.77 21.53 -33.40
N PRO A 70 25.93 20.22 -33.13
CA PRO A 70 24.85 19.26 -33.34
C PRO A 70 23.57 19.69 -32.60
N LYS A 71 22.41 19.36 -33.16
CA LYS A 71 21.13 19.47 -32.44
C LYS A 71 21.15 18.52 -31.24
N ARG A 72 20.30 18.81 -30.23
CA ARG A 72 20.10 17.90 -29.10
C ARG A 72 19.79 16.49 -29.59
N TYR A 73 20.25 15.50 -28.83
CA TYR A 73 20.04 14.11 -29.17
C TYR A 73 18.58 13.74 -28.88
N ASN A 74 17.79 13.53 -29.92
CA ASN A 74 16.37 13.21 -29.77
C ASN A 74 16.17 11.71 -29.50
N TYR A 75 15.83 11.38 -28.26
CA TYR A 75 15.35 10.05 -27.88
C TYR A 75 13.84 10.08 -27.71
N THR A 76 13.08 9.23 -28.41
CA THR A 76 11.62 9.20 -28.27
C THR A 76 11.18 7.92 -27.58
N VAL A 77 10.63 8.06 -26.36
CA VAL A 77 9.88 6.98 -25.73
C VAL A 77 8.40 7.16 -26.08
N TYR A 78 7.82 6.15 -26.70
CA TYR A 78 6.39 6.09 -26.90
C TYR A 78 5.77 4.86 -26.23
N LEU A 79 4.46 4.94 -26.04
CA LEU A 79 3.63 3.81 -25.65
C LEU A 79 2.65 3.61 -26.80
N TYR A 80 2.60 2.38 -27.32
CA TYR A 80 1.71 2.01 -28.42
C TYR A 80 0.64 1.00 -27.99
N ASN A 81 0.88 0.24 -26.92
CA ASN A 81 -0.08 -0.66 -26.33
C ASN A 81 0.11 -0.68 -24.81
N LEU A 82 -0.99 -0.77 -24.07
CA LEU A 82 -1.01 -0.77 -22.61
C LEU A 82 -2.25 -1.53 -22.20
N LYS A 83 -2.08 -2.52 -21.35
CA LYS A 83 -3.15 -3.39 -20.88
C LYS A 83 -3.12 -3.46 -19.37
N LEU A 84 -4.23 -3.17 -18.70
CA LEU A 84 -4.29 -3.44 -17.26
C LEU A 84 -4.39 -4.95 -16.99
N VAL A 85 -3.70 -5.41 -15.93
CA VAL A 85 -3.85 -6.74 -15.35
C VAL A 85 -4.84 -6.72 -14.18
N GLU A 86 -4.54 -5.98 -13.12
CA GLU A 86 -5.31 -6.00 -11.87
C GLU A 86 -5.22 -4.68 -11.07
N VAL A 87 -6.07 -4.55 -10.06
CA VAL A 87 -6.02 -3.50 -9.05
C VAL A 87 -6.25 -4.16 -7.69
N ILE A 88 -5.56 -3.68 -6.67
CA ILE A 88 -5.72 -4.13 -5.29
C ILE A 88 -5.89 -2.87 -4.45
N GLU A 89 -7.14 -2.43 -4.23
CA GLU A 89 -7.40 -1.19 -3.52
C GLU A 89 -6.87 -1.11 -2.08
N PRO A 90 -6.92 -2.18 -1.24
CA PRO A 90 -6.32 -2.11 0.11
C PRO A 90 -4.79 -2.00 0.09
N GLU A 91 -4.13 -2.20 -1.06
CA GLU A 91 -2.69 -2.03 -1.26
C GLU A 91 -2.34 -0.77 -2.08
N GLU A 92 -3.34 0.00 -2.55
CA GLU A 92 -3.17 1.12 -3.49
C GLU A 92 -2.32 0.74 -4.75
N LYS A 93 -2.42 -0.52 -5.18
CA LYS A 93 -1.58 -1.16 -6.20
C LYS A 93 -2.33 -1.37 -7.52
N VAL A 94 -1.67 -1.08 -8.65
CA VAL A 94 -2.25 -1.14 -10.00
C VAL A 94 -1.30 -1.86 -10.97
N SER A 95 -1.56 -3.12 -11.32
CA SER A 95 -0.66 -3.91 -12.18
C SER A 95 -1.03 -3.85 -13.64
N VAL A 96 -0.05 -3.62 -14.53
CA VAL A 96 -0.28 -3.37 -15.97
C VAL A 96 0.78 -4.10 -16.80
N VAL A 97 0.39 -4.58 -17.99
CA VAL A 97 1.31 -4.95 -19.06
C VAL A 97 1.44 -3.76 -20.00
N MET A 98 2.65 -3.33 -20.33
CA MET A 98 2.87 -2.18 -21.20
C MET A 98 3.85 -2.48 -22.30
N GLU A 99 3.53 -2.00 -23.51
CA GLU A 99 4.42 -2.10 -24.66
C GLU A 99 4.93 -0.72 -25.03
N ILE A 100 6.23 -0.57 -24.81
CA ILE A 100 7.01 0.64 -25.00
C ILE A 100 7.70 0.50 -26.34
N GLY A 101 7.47 1.47 -27.22
CA GLY A 101 8.29 1.65 -28.40
C GLY A 101 9.34 2.71 -28.09
N GLU A 102 10.58 2.43 -28.44
CA GLU A 102 11.68 3.36 -28.27
C GLU A 102 12.26 3.64 -29.66
N PHE A 103 12.51 4.91 -29.99
CA PHE A 103 13.33 5.23 -31.14
C PHE A 103 14.40 6.27 -30.82
N TRP A 104 15.58 6.06 -31.38
CA TRP A 104 16.72 6.97 -31.31
C TRP A 104 17.44 7.03 -32.66
N PHE A 105 18.50 7.82 -32.71
CA PHE A 105 19.26 8.08 -33.93
C PHE A 105 20.74 7.86 -33.66
N ASP A 106 21.35 6.85 -34.27
CA ASP A 106 22.79 6.62 -34.21
C ASP A 106 23.41 6.87 -35.60
N PRO A 107 24.12 7.99 -35.82
CA PRO A 107 24.69 8.30 -37.12
C PRO A 107 25.79 7.32 -37.55
N ARG A 108 26.32 6.50 -36.64
CA ARG A 108 27.27 5.41 -36.95
C ARG A 108 26.57 4.25 -37.68
N LEU A 109 25.25 4.14 -37.55
CA LEU A 109 24.42 3.09 -38.13
C LEU A 109 23.65 3.55 -39.38
N ALA A 110 24.08 4.64 -40.02
CA ALA A 110 23.50 5.14 -41.26
C ALA A 110 24.25 4.60 -42.49
N TRP A 111 23.53 4.23 -43.55
CA TRP A 111 24.11 3.76 -44.82
C TRP A 111 23.31 4.22 -46.04
N ASN A 112 23.92 4.13 -47.23
CA ASN A 112 23.24 4.36 -48.51
C ASN A 112 22.74 3.02 -49.08
N PRO A 113 21.41 2.78 -49.20
CA PRO A 113 20.85 1.49 -49.64
C PRO A 113 21.43 0.98 -50.97
N SER A 114 21.68 1.86 -51.93
CA SER A 114 22.14 1.48 -53.27
C SER A 114 23.59 1.00 -53.33
N LEU A 115 24.32 1.00 -52.21
CA LEU A 115 25.62 0.33 -52.06
C LEU A 115 25.50 -1.10 -51.48
N TYR A 116 24.30 -1.50 -51.05
CA TYR A 116 23.98 -2.72 -50.31
C TYR A 116 22.69 -3.40 -50.81
N GLY A 117 22.40 -3.31 -52.11
CA GLY A 117 21.23 -3.99 -52.71
C GLY A 117 19.88 -3.43 -52.27
N ASP A 118 19.81 -2.11 -52.06
CA ASP A 118 18.61 -1.35 -51.67
C ASP A 118 17.95 -1.81 -50.36
N ILE A 119 18.75 -2.37 -49.44
CA ILE A 119 18.35 -2.65 -48.06
C ILE A 119 18.06 -1.31 -47.35
N GLU A 120 16.79 -1.06 -47.01
CA GLU A 120 16.37 0.13 -46.24
C GLU A 120 16.28 -0.13 -44.73
N MET A 121 16.15 -1.38 -44.30
CA MET A 121 15.99 -1.77 -42.89
C MET A 121 16.77 -3.06 -42.57
N LEU A 122 17.40 -3.09 -41.41
CA LEU A 122 18.23 -4.19 -40.92
C LEU A 122 17.78 -4.62 -39.52
N HIS A 123 17.35 -5.87 -39.38
CA HIS A 123 16.96 -6.44 -38.09
C HIS A 123 18.13 -7.19 -37.45
N MET A 124 18.39 -6.93 -36.17
CA MET A 124 19.53 -7.50 -35.42
C MET A 124 19.22 -7.63 -33.93
N ARG A 125 20.09 -8.32 -33.17
CA ARG A 125 19.95 -8.43 -31.70
C ARG A 125 20.29 -7.11 -31.01
N GLN A 126 19.58 -6.82 -29.92
CA GLN A 126 19.75 -5.58 -29.16
C GLN A 126 21.09 -5.46 -28.41
N ASP A 127 21.84 -6.55 -28.17
CA ASP A 127 23.20 -6.47 -27.62
C ASP A 127 24.24 -5.88 -28.59
N LYS A 128 23.90 -5.76 -29.89
CA LYS A 128 24.77 -5.23 -30.94
C LYS A 128 24.58 -3.74 -31.21
N VAL A 129 23.55 -3.12 -30.66
CA VAL A 129 23.27 -1.69 -30.82
C VAL A 129 23.35 -1.01 -29.45
N TRP A 130 23.85 0.22 -29.40
CA TRP A 130 23.76 1.00 -28.17
C TRP A 130 22.28 1.25 -27.83
N SER A 131 21.85 0.82 -26.65
CA SER A 131 20.51 1.02 -26.09
C SER A 131 20.58 2.01 -24.93
N PRO A 132 19.76 3.06 -24.90
CA PRO A 132 19.77 4.02 -23.79
C PRO A 132 19.00 3.49 -22.57
N THR A 133 19.57 3.59 -21.37
CA THR A 133 18.97 3.01 -20.16
C THR A 133 17.80 3.84 -19.60
N ILE A 134 16.57 3.32 -19.69
CA ILE A 134 15.37 3.86 -19.03
C ILE A 134 15.12 3.23 -17.64
N ASN A 135 15.30 4.01 -16.58
CA ASN A 135 14.87 3.66 -15.22
C ASN A 135 13.41 4.03 -15.00
N MET A 136 12.64 3.22 -14.28
CA MET A 136 11.23 3.50 -13.98
C MET A 136 10.98 3.76 -12.48
N PHE A 137 10.15 4.75 -12.14
CA PHE A 137 9.80 5.13 -10.75
C PHE A 137 8.26 5.14 -10.53
N ARG A 138 7.81 5.23 -9.27
CA ARG A 138 6.39 5.03 -8.85
C ARG A 138 5.85 3.63 -9.21
N ILE A 139 6.75 2.65 -9.22
CA ILE A 139 6.49 1.23 -9.38
C ILE A 139 6.90 0.51 -8.09
N ASN A 140 6.12 -0.47 -7.67
CA ASN A 140 6.35 -1.36 -6.52
C ASN A 140 7.02 -2.69 -6.94
N ASP A 141 6.83 -3.15 -8.18
CA ASP A 141 7.31 -4.45 -8.69
C ASP A 141 7.34 -4.48 -10.25
N ILE A 142 8.30 -5.19 -10.86
CA ILE A 142 8.54 -5.27 -12.32
C ILE A 142 8.89 -6.71 -12.71
N ALA A 143 8.23 -7.24 -13.74
CA ALA A 143 8.62 -8.47 -14.43
C ALA A 143 8.61 -8.26 -15.95
N ASP A 144 9.74 -8.46 -16.63
CA ASP A 144 9.75 -8.63 -18.10
C ASP A 144 9.18 -10.02 -18.43
N PHE A 145 8.39 -10.13 -19.50
CA PHE A 145 7.86 -11.41 -19.97
C PHE A 145 8.89 -12.23 -20.76
N ARG A 146 10.05 -11.66 -21.08
CA ARG A 146 11.10 -12.22 -21.95
C ARG A 146 12.43 -12.28 -21.21
N ASP A 147 12.45 -13.06 -20.13
CA ASP A 147 13.65 -13.29 -19.34
C ASP A 147 14.73 -14.00 -20.20
N ASN A 148 15.83 -13.27 -20.45
CA ASN A 148 17.09 -13.62 -21.13
C ASN A 148 17.18 -13.60 -22.69
N ASP A 149 18.26 -12.93 -23.11
CA ASP A 149 19.09 -13.01 -24.34
C ASP A 149 18.62 -12.54 -25.74
N PHE A 150 17.35 -12.61 -26.15
CA PHE A 150 17.01 -12.44 -27.60
C PHE A 150 15.95 -11.37 -27.93
N ARG A 151 16.20 -10.12 -27.54
CA ARG A 151 15.45 -8.96 -28.09
C ARG A 151 16.03 -8.56 -29.47
N MET A 152 15.14 -8.32 -30.44
CA MET A 152 15.49 -7.87 -31.79
C MET A 152 15.09 -6.40 -31.98
N VAL A 153 16.00 -5.59 -32.54
CA VAL A 153 15.75 -4.20 -32.94
C VAL A 153 15.76 -4.06 -34.46
N ALA A 154 15.11 -3.02 -34.96
CA ALA A 154 15.15 -2.62 -36.36
C ALA A 154 15.98 -1.33 -36.52
N VAL A 155 16.97 -1.36 -37.39
CA VAL A 155 17.74 -0.18 -37.80
C VAL A 155 17.31 0.21 -39.20
N GLU A 156 17.02 1.49 -39.43
CA GLU A 156 16.67 2.10 -40.71
C GLU A 156 17.92 2.75 -41.33
N ASN A 157 18.03 2.74 -42.65
CA ASN A 157 19.14 3.29 -43.44
C ASN A 157 19.58 4.71 -43.04
N THR A 158 18.69 5.53 -42.49
CA THR A 158 18.99 6.88 -41.99
C THR A 158 19.88 6.91 -40.74
N GLY A 159 20.02 5.78 -40.04
CA GLY A 159 20.59 5.68 -38.69
C GLY A 159 19.55 5.70 -37.56
N ARG A 160 18.23 5.68 -37.87
CA ARG A 160 17.20 5.48 -36.82
C ARG A 160 17.19 4.03 -36.33
N VAL A 161 17.08 3.85 -35.02
CA VAL A 161 16.90 2.55 -34.37
C VAL A 161 15.53 2.51 -33.71
N TYR A 162 14.84 1.37 -33.79
CA TYR A 162 13.55 1.11 -33.16
C TYR A 162 13.62 -0.17 -32.28
N ASP A 163 13.22 -0.06 -31.01
CA ASP A 163 13.12 -1.16 -30.03
C ASP A 163 11.68 -1.27 -29.46
N SER A 164 11.36 -2.45 -28.93
CA SER A 164 10.03 -2.87 -28.49
C SER A 164 10.11 -3.68 -27.19
N ILE A 165 9.73 -3.04 -26.08
CA ILE A 165 9.81 -3.60 -24.73
C ILE A 165 8.41 -3.85 -24.18
N SER A 166 8.10 -5.10 -23.80
CA SER A 166 6.80 -5.52 -23.25
C SER A 166 6.96 -6.00 -21.80
N LEU A 167 6.46 -5.23 -20.83
CA LEU A 167 6.75 -5.37 -19.40
C LEU A 167 5.48 -5.51 -18.56
N ARG A 168 5.46 -6.36 -17.53
CA ARG A 168 4.49 -6.26 -16.42
C ARG A 168 5.07 -5.36 -15.32
N VAL A 169 4.30 -4.37 -14.90
CA VAL A 169 4.71 -3.42 -13.85
C VAL A 169 3.56 -3.13 -12.88
N SER A 170 3.87 -3.17 -11.59
CA SER A 170 2.94 -2.96 -10.48
C SER A 170 3.06 -1.52 -9.97
N LEU A 171 2.11 -0.65 -10.28
CA LEU A 171 2.20 0.79 -9.98
C LEU A 171 1.70 1.13 -8.58
N ASN A 172 2.31 2.16 -7.99
CA ASN A 172 1.78 2.82 -6.79
C ASN A 172 0.75 3.89 -7.21
N CYS A 173 -0.48 3.81 -6.70
CA CYS A 173 -1.58 4.65 -7.15
C CYS A 173 -2.55 4.98 -6.00
N PRO A 174 -2.52 6.20 -5.43
CA PRO A 174 -3.44 6.56 -4.37
C PRO A 174 -4.89 6.63 -4.87
N LEU A 175 -5.84 6.06 -4.11
CA LEU A 175 -7.22 5.83 -4.59
C LEU A 175 -8.27 6.62 -3.78
N ASP A 176 -8.97 7.54 -4.45
CA ASP A 176 -10.14 8.24 -3.91
C ASP A 176 -11.44 7.47 -4.17
N VAL A 177 -11.79 6.57 -3.24
CA VAL A 177 -13.04 5.79 -3.30
C VAL A 177 -14.30 6.55 -2.84
N ARG A 178 -14.24 7.86 -2.56
CA ARG A 178 -15.39 8.63 -2.00
C ARG A 178 -16.61 8.71 -2.94
N LYS A 179 -16.45 8.42 -4.22
CA LYS A 179 -17.52 8.37 -5.23
C LYS A 179 -17.87 6.96 -5.70
N PHE A 180 -17.34 5.92 -5.05
CA PHE A 180 -17.53 4.53 -5.43
C PHE A 180 -19.01 4.17 -5.70
N PRO A 181 -19.35 3.52 -6.83
CA PRO A 181 -18.46 2.99 -7.88
C PRO A 181 -18.34 3.89 -9.13
N PHE A 182 -18.55 5.20 -8.96
CA PHE A 182 -18.29 6.23 -9.98
C PHE A 182 -16.97 6.96 -9.67
N ASP A 183 -16.05 6.28 -8.98
CA ASP A 183 -14.76 6.78 -8.54
C ASP A 183 -13.76 6.89 -9.68
N SER A 184 -12.88 7.89 -9.62
CA SER A 184 -11.90 8.19 -10.68
C SER A 184 -10.58 8.68 -10.09
N GLN A 185 -9.53 7.90 -10.30
CA GLN A 185 -8.20 8.09 -9.71
C GLN A 185 -7.19 8.53 -10.78
N SER A 186 -5.97 8.87 -10.37
CA SER A 186 -4.88 9.20 -11.31
C SER A 186 -3.54 8.66 -10.81
N CYS A 187 -3.06 7.55 -11.39
CA CYS A 187 -1.74 6.98 -11.09
C CYS A 187 -0.63 7.70 -11.91
N THR A 188 0.63 7.24 -11.83
CA THR A 188 1.79 7.78 -12.59
C THR A 188 2.93 6.74 -12.66
N ILE A 189 3.57 6.47 -13.82
CA ILE A 189 4.69 5.49 -13.97
C ILE A 189 5.90 6.08 -14.71
N GLN A 190 7.06 6.15 -14.07
CA GLN A 190 8.03 7.19 -14.36
C GLN A 190 9.35 6.77 -15.07
N PHE A 191 9.39 6.82 -16.42
CA PHE A 191 10.52 6.49 -17.34
C PHE A 191 11.68 7.50 -17.51
N SER A 192 12.75 7.47 -16.71
CA SER A 192 13.89 8.40 -16.84
C SER A 192 15.22 7.80 -17.22
N MET A 193 16.05 8.56 -17.93
CA MET A 193 17.44 8.24 -18.22
C MET A 193 18.39 9.08 -17.34
N PRO A 194 18.52 8.84 -16.02
CA PRO A 194 19.17 9.79 -15.10
C PRO A 194 20.58 10.24 -15.50
N LEU A 195 21.29 9.57 -16.41
CA LEU A 195 22.63 9.97 -16.85
C LEU A 195 22.65 10.94 -18.07
N PHE A 196 21.51 11.28 -18.67
CA PHE A 196 21.43 11.90 -20.02
C PHE A 196 20.66 13.24 -20.06
N PHE A 197 21.36 14.32 -19.72
CA PHE A 197 20.86 15.65 -19.36
C PHE A 197 20.00 16.33 -20.47
N ILE A 198 19.08 17.25 -20.15
CA ILE A 198 18.38 18.15 -21.11
C ILE A 198 19.30 18.91 -22.06
N GLN A 199 20.53 19.13 -21.58
CA GLN A 199 21.60 19.80 -22.30
C GLN A 199 22.14 18.92 -23.45
N TYR A 200 22.15 17.59 -23.26
CA TYR A 200 22.69 16.60 -24.20
C TYR A 200 21.59 15.82 -24.97
N VAL A 201 20.57 15.33 -24.25
CA VAL A 201 19.45 14.51 -24.74
C VAL A 201 18.13 15.22 -24.48
N GLU A 202 17.42 15.52 -25.56
CA GLU A 202 16.01 15.91 -25.53
C GLU A 202 15.18 14.63 -25.66
N MET A 203 14.60 14.15 -24.55
CA MET A 203 13.66 13.05 -24.67
C MET A 203 12.30 13.60 -25.12
N ILE A 204 11.56 12.81 -25.89
CA ILE A 204 10.21 13.10 -26.35
C ILE A 204 9.31 11.96 -25.88
N SER A 205 8.37 12.23 -24.98
CA SER A 205 7.20 11.34 -24.83
C SER A 205 6.27 11.53 -26.01
N ASN A 206 5.84 10.44 -26.64
CA ASN A 206 4.73 10.47 -27.57
C ASN A 206 3.81 9.24 -27.37
N VAL A 207 2.62 9.26 -27.97
CA VAL A 207 1.57 8.25 -27.78
C VAL A 207 1.13 7.74 -29.15
N TYR A 208 1.83 6.74 -29.66
CA TYR A 208 1.49 6.06 -30.90
C TYR A 208 0.63 4.83 -30.65
N ILE A 209 -0.53 5.01 -29.99
CA ILE A 209 -1.56 3.96 -29.92
C ILE A 209 -2.10 3.75 -31.33
N GLY A 210 -1.53 2.74 -32.00
CA GLY A 210 -1.58 2.58 -33.45
C GLY A 210 -3.00 2.28 -33.95
N ILE A 211 -3.52 3.17 -34.79
CA ILE A 211 -4.64 3.00 -35.72
C ILE A 211 -5.70 1.98 -35.25
N MET A 212 -6.52 2.33 -34.26
CA MET A 212 -7.82 1.69 -34.07
C MET A 212 -8.88 2.67 -33.54
N ASN A 213 -10.13 2.34 -33.87
CA ASN A 213 -11.31 2.96 -33.31
C ASN A 213 -11.35 2.87 -31.78
N LYS A 214 -12.23 3.69 -31.19
CA LYS A 214 -12.63 3.67 -29.76
C LYS A 214 -12.74 2.26 -29.16
N THR A 215 -13.25 1.32 -29.97
CA THR A 215 -13.43 -0.13 -29.73
C THR A 215 -12.18 -0.94 -29.35
N LEU A 216 -10.98 -0.36 -29.33
CA LEU A 216 -9.78 -1.03 -28.81
C LEU A 216 -9.30 -0.47 -27.46
N TRP A 217 -9.58 0.80 -27.16
CA TRP A 217 -9.37 1.37 -25.81
C TRP A 217 -10.24 0.63 -24.78
N GLU A 218 -11.45 0.28 -25.20
CA GLU A 218 -12.42 -0.58 -24.50
C GLU A 218 -11.91 -2.04 -24.28
N LYS A 219 -10.77 -2.43 -24.88
CA LYS A 219 -10.14 -3.76 -24.74
C LYS A 219 -8.73 -3.74 -24.12
N MET A 220 -8.18 -2.55 -23.92
CA MET A 220 -6.94 -2.37 -23.16
C MET A 220 -7.18 -2.61 -21.66
N GLY A 221 -8.43 -2.62 -21.22
CA GLY A 221 -8.72 -2.96 -19.84
C GLY A 221 -8.58 -4.41 -19.44
N ASN A 222 -8.74 -4.63 -18.14
CA ASN A 222 -9.24 -5.91 -17.63
C ASN A 222 -10.78 -5.86 -17.49
N SER A 223 -11.40 -6.95 -17.01
CA SER A 223 -12.85 -7.05 -16.83
C SER A 223 -13.43 -6.27 -15.64
N GLU A 224 -12.73 -5.27 -15.14
CA GLU A 224 -13.21 -4.30 -14.15
C GLU A 224 -12.60 -2.89 -14.43
N TRP A 225 -11.78 -2.73 -15.50
CA TRP A 225 -10.93 -1.54 -15.74
C TRP A 225 -10.25 -1.41 -17.21
N GLU A 226 -10.91 -0.86 -18.30
CA GLU A 226 -10.70 -0.34 -19.73
C GLU A 226 -9.60 0.74 -19.89
N PHE A 227 -9.65 1.73 -20.85
CA PHE A 227 -8.74 2.91 -21.00
C PHE A 227 -9.44 4.28 -21.29
N ARG A 228 -9.25 5.29 -20.40
CA ARG A 228 -10.08 6.53 -20.33
C ARG A 228 -9.51 7.80 -20.99
N ASN A 229 -8.21 8.10 -20.82
CA ASN A 229 -7.51 9.23 -21.49
C ASN A 229 -5.98 9.14 -21.32
N LEU A 230 -5.22 8.96 -22.42
CA LEU A 230 -3.76 8.88 -22.40
C LEU A 230 -3.02 10.22 -22.54
N SER A 231 -3.26 11.12 -21.60
CA SER A 231 -2.60 12.43 -21.50
C SER A 231 -1.11 12.34 -21.17
N HIS A 232 -0.29 13.20 -21.79
CA HIS A 232 1.11 13.39 -21.44
C HIS A 232 1.63 14.82 -21.55
N ARG A 233 2.69 15.07 -20.78
CA ARG A 233 3.43 16.33 -20.65
C ARG A 233 4.90 16.01 -20.33
N VAL A 234 5.78 16.96 -20.59
CA VAL A 234 7.17 16.95 -20.13
C VAL A 234 7.32 18.06 -19.11
N GLU A 235 7.47 17.72 -17.84
CA GLU A 235 7.86 18.62 -16.75
C GLU A 235 9.40 18.73 -16.74
N VAL A 236 9.99 19.63 -15.95
CA VAL A 236 11.44 19.64 -15.66
C VAL A 236 11.63 19.86 -14.17
N LEU A 237 12.34 18.93 -13.52
CA LEU A 237 12.80 19.02 -12.15
C LEU A 237 14.19 19.64 -12.15
N GLN A 238 14.27 20.87 -11.64
CA GLN A 238 15.55 21.54 -11.46
C GLN A 238 16.30 20.88 -10.30
N TYR A 239 17.43 20.26 -10.59
CA TYR A 239 18.42 19.81 -9.61
C TYR A 239 19.64 20.74 -9.73
N LEU A 240 20.32 21.00 -8.62
CA LEU A 240 21.54 21.84 -8.55
C LEU A 240 21.46 23.15 -9.37
N ASP A 241 20.54 24.06 -9.00
CA ASP A 241 20.43 25.43 -9.53
C ASP A 241 20.46 25.58 -11.07
N GLY A 242 19.87 24.63 -11.80
CA GLY A 242 19.80 24.64 -13.26
C GLY A 242 21.04 24.09 -13.98
N TYR A 243 22.03 23.58 -13.23
CA TYR A 243 23.12 22.77 -13.78
C TYR A 243 22.74 21.29 -13.92
N ALA A 244 21.60 20.85 -13.35
CA ALA A 244 21.10 19.48 -13.45
C ALA A 244 19.56 19.39 -13.65
N ASP A 245 19.03 19.90 -14.77
CA ASP A 245 17.60 19.95 -15.10
C ASP A 245 17.00 18.59 -15.58
N MET A 246 16.71 17.69 -14.64
CA MET A 246 15.99 16.42 -14.88
C MET A 246 14.61 16.66 -15.53
N GLN A 247 14.49 16.56 -16.86
CA GLN A 247 13.17 16.59 -17.52
C GLN A 247 12.27 15.45 -16.97
N LEU A 248 10.97 15.46 -17.19
CA LEU A 248 10.02 14.49 -16.63
C LEU A 248 8.84 14.27 -17.60
N ALA A 249 8.88 13.26 -18.47
CA ALA A 249 7.87 12.94 -19.49
C ALA A 249 6.59 12.35 -18.89
N THR A 250 6.02 13.04 -17.92
CA THR A 250 4.76 12.81 -17.22
C THR A 250 3.56 12.70 -18.16
N PHE A 251 3.48 11.61 -18.95
CA PHE A 251 2.19 10.93 -19.11
C PHE A 251 1.55 10.75 -17.72
N GLU A 252 0.26 10.96 -17.55
CA GLU A 252 -0.45 10.75 -16.26
C GLU A 252 -1.19 9.40 -16.32
N ILE A 253 -1.99 8.91 -15.34
CA ILE A 253 -2.73 7.63 -15.47
C ILE A 253 -4.22 7.75 -15.07
N LYS A 254 -5.07 8.30 -15.95
CA LYS A 254 -6.45 8.67 -15.60
C LYS A 254 -7.46 7.51 -15.63
N ILE A 255 -7.94 7.12 -14.45
CA ILE A 255 -8.81 5.98 -14.21
C ILE A 255 -10.18 6.46 -13.69
N GLN A 256 -11.28 5.78 -14.02
CA GLN A 256 -12.68 6.01 -13.67
C GLN A 256 -13.54 4.75 -13.79
N ARG A 257 -13.78 4.01 -12.71
CA ARG A 257 -14.48 2.69 -12.65
C ARG A 257 -15.76 2.72 -13.50
N ASN A 258 -16.09 1.70 -14.31
CA ASN A 258 -17.51 1.64 -14.71
C ASN A 258 -18.28 1.34 -13.43
N PRO A 259 -19.35 2.09 -13.18
CA PRO A 259 -20.31 1.65 -12.23
C PRO A 259 -20.96 0.34 -12.70
N LEU A 260 -20.93 -0.08 -13.97
CA LEU A 260 -21.59 -1.28 -14.50
C LEU A 260 -21.40 -2.58 -13.67
N TYR A 261 -20.22 -3.17 -13.39
CA TYR A 261 -20.14 -4.39 -12.55
C TYR A 261 -20.48 -4.09 -11.09
N TYR A 262 -20.17 -2.92 -10.58
CA TYR A 262 -20.57 -2.54 -9.23
C TYR A 262 -22.05 -2.20 -9.11
N ILE A 263 -22.70 -1.92 -10.23
CA ILE A 263 -24.13 -1.96 -10.44
C ILE A 263 -24.45 -3.44 -10.51
N TYR A 264 -24.25 -4.12 -11.63
CA TYR A 264 -24.65 -5.48 -11.93
C TYR A 264 -24.12 -6.63 -11.05
N MET A 265 -23.28 -6.37 -10.04
CA MET A 265 -22.97 -7.23 -8.89
C MET A 265 -23.29 -6.62 -7.51
N ILE A 266 -23.42 -5.29 -7.35
CA ILE A 266 -23.82 -4.64 -6.07
C ILE A 266 -25.07 -3.74 -6.18
N VAL A 267 -25.12 -2.65 -6.96
CA VAL A 267 -26.32 -1.77 -7.03
C VAL A 267 -27.45 -2.44 -7.81
N PHE A 268 -27.18 -3.04 -8.97
CA PHE A 268 -28.12 -3.94 -9.62
C PHE A 268 -28.39 -5.15 -8.76
N PRO A 269 -27.52 -6.03 -8.23
CA PRO A 269 -27.94 -7.00 -7.21
C PRO A 269 -28.57 -6.47 -5.93
N SER A 270 -28.46 -5.19 -5.60
CA SER A 270 -29.33 -4.58 -4.58
C SER A 270 -30.68 -4.16 -5.17
N PHE A 271 -30.77 -3.90 -6.47
CA PHE A 271 -31.92 -3.70 -7.37
C PHE A 271 -32.25 -4.98 -8.21
N ILE A 272 -31.84 -6.16 -7.69
CA ILE A 272 -32.04 -7.56 -8.14
C ILE A 272 -32.22 -8.46 -6.92
N ILE A 273 -31.90 -7.96 -5.73
CA ILE A 273 -32.51 -8.34 -4.46
C ILE A 273 -33.64 -7.32 -4.11
N ASN A 274 -33.69 -6.14 -4.75
CA ASN A 274 -34.90 -5.30 -4.95
C ASN A 274 -35.47 -5.35 -6.38
N ALA A 275 -34.85 -6.10 -7.29
CA ALA A 275 -35.53 -6.96 -8.25
C ALA A 275 -35.32 -8.43 -7.81
N LEU A 276 -35.50 -9.43 -8.69
CA LEU A 276 -35.87 -10.85 -8.38
C LEU A 276 -37.08 -10.98 -7.43
N SER A 277 -37.05 -10.34 -6.27
CA SER A 277 -38.23 -9.78 -5.59
C SER A 277 -39.09 -8.87 -6.51
N ILE A 278 -38.55 -8.39 -7.64
CA ILE A 278 -39.21 -7.62 -8.74
C ILE A 278 -38.71 -8.05 -10.18
N VAL A 279 -37.85 -9.09 -10.28
CA VAL A 279 -37.25 -9.75 -11.48
C VAL A 279 -36.08 -9.07 -12.27
N GLY A 280 -34.90 -9.71 -12.25
CA GLY A 280 -33.93 -9.79 -13.38
C GLY A 280 -32.99 -8.61 -13.72
N VAL A 281 -32.17 -8.82 -14.77
CA VAL A 281 -31.32 -7.86 -15.55
C VAL A 281 -29.82 -7.66 -15.18
N PHE A 282 -29.03 -8.55 -15.78
CA PHE A 282 -27.57 -8.76 -15.92
C PHE A 282 -26.58 -7.64 -16.35
N MET A 283 -25.40 -7.66 -15.69
CA MET A 283 -23.96 -7.59 -16.12
C MET A 283 -23.29 -6.52 -17.07
N LYS A 284 -22.16 -5.92 -16.57
CA LYS A 284 -20.80 -5.62 -17.15
C LYS A 284 -20.58 -4.53 -18.28
N ASP A 285 -19.50 -3.72 -18.53
CA ASP A 285 -18.27 -3.13 -17.82
C ASP A 285 -17.39 -2.16 -18.68
N THR A 286 -16.23 -1.50 -18.32
CA THR A 286 -15.54 -0.81 -17.14
C THR A 286 -14.09 -0.35 -17.47
N ASP A 287 -13.68 0.96 -17.51
CA ASP A 287 -12.37 1.54 -16.99
C ASP A 287 -11.62 2.69 -17.84
N LYS A 288 -10.25 2.92 -18.00
CA LYS A 288 -8.99 2.99 -17.13
C LYS A 288 -7.57 3.37 -17.74
N MET A 289 -6.89 4.50 -17.44
CA MET A 289 -5.37 4.69 -17.40
C MET A 289 -4.53 5.54 -18.43
N SER A 290 -3.19 5.72 -18.12
CA SER A 290 -2.02 6.30 -18.87
C SER A 290 -0.46 6.03 -18.44
N LYS A 291 0.63 6.91 -18.46
CA LYS A 291 2.16 6.63 -18.24
C LYS A 291 3.07 7.59 -17.28
N VAL A 292 4.37 8.08 -17.55
CA VAL A 292 5.41 9.18 -17.05
C VAL A 292 6.91 8.97 -17.69
N ARG A 293 8.21 9.53 -17.59
CA ARG A 293 9.23 10.50 -16.90
C ARG A 293 10.51 10.89 -17.80
N MET A 294 11.64 11.53 -17.34
CA MET A 294 13.00 11.80 -18.02
C MET A 294 14.22 12.27 -17.04
N PRO A 295 15.38 12.96 -17.38
CA PRO A 295 16.78 12.46 -17.14
C PRO A 295 18.00 13.44 -16.79
N GLU A 296 18.70 13.41 -15.61
CA GLU A 296 19.94 14.24 -15.34
C GLU A 296 20.73 13.90 -14.01
N TRP A 297 22.10 13.76 -13.96
CA TRP A 297 22.84 13.32 -12.71
C TRP A 297 24.42 13.31 -12.60
N SER A 298 25.25 13.48 -13.63
CA SER A 298 26.61 12.88 -13.70
C SER A 298 27.80 13.47 -12.88
N LYS A 299 28.23 14.73 -13.06
CA LYS A 299 29.53 15.29 -12.55
C LYS A 299 29.81 14.99 -11.06
N PHE A 300 28.76 14.98 -10.27
CA PHE A 300 28.77 14.72 -8.83
C PHE A 300 29.38 13.34 -8.44
N LEU A 301 29.22 12.33 -9.29
CA LEU A 301 29.61 10.95 -9.00
C LEU A 301 31.13 10.77 -8.86
N ASP A 302 31.93 11.40 -9.73
CA ASP A 302 33.39 11.23 -9.76
C ASP A 302 34.07 11.69 -8.46
N GLN A 303 33.56 12.76 -7.85
CA GLN A 303 34.07 13.30 -6.59
C GLN A 303 33.60 12.46 -5.39
N GLN A 304 32.37 11.92 -5.47
CA GLN A 304 31.82 11.00 -4.48
C GLN A 304 32.65 9.70 -4.42
N GLU A 305 33.05 9.12 -5.55
CA GLU A 305 33.87 7.89 -5.58
C GLU A 305 35.23 8.09 -4.90
N LYS A 306 35.91 9.21 -5.18
CA LYS A 306 37.19 9.55 -4.53
C LYS A 306 37.04 9.63 -3.01
N LEU A 307 36.02 10.35 -2.51
CA LEU A 307 35.74 10.47 -1.07
C LEU A 307 35.49 9.11 -0.41
N VAL A 308 34.77 8.21 -1.08
CA VAL A 308 34.53 6.84 -0.60
C VAL A 308 35.82 6.02 -0.52
N SER A 309 36.77 6.22 -1.43
CA SER A 309 38.07 5.55 -1.37
C SER A 309 38.89 6.00 -0.17
N ASP A 310 39.02 7.32 0.03
CA ASP A 310 39.86 7.92 1.07
C ASP A 310 39.32 7.65 2.50
N LEU A 311 37.99 7.59 2.70
CA LEU A 311 37.38 7.29 3.99
C LEU A 311 37.50 5.81 4.42
N PHE A 312 37.44 4.87 3.47
CA PHE A 312 37.24 3.44 3.80
C PHE A 312 38.49 2.57 3.67
N GLU A 313 39.62 3.10 3.20
CA GLU A 313 40.92 2.39 3.09
C GLU A 313 41.37 1.73 4.42
N LYS A 314 41.00 2.30 5.57
CA LYS A 314 41.38 1.83 6.91
C LYS A 314 40.19 1.64 7.86
N TYR A 315 38.96 1.62 7.34
CA TYR A 315 37.75 1.50 8.16
C TYR A 315 37.30 0.05 8.31
N ASP A 316 36.82 -0.31 9.50
CA ASP A 316 36.26 -1.63 9.83
C ASP A 316 34.89 -1.42 10.49
N SER A 317 33.83 -1.87 9.80
CA SER A 317 32.43 -1.78 10.23
C SER A 317 32.05 -2.79 11.31
N SER A 318 32.88 -3.80 11.58
CA SER A 318 32.66 -4.74 12.69
C SER A 318 33.04 -4.13 14.05
N ILE A 319 33.93 -3.13 14.06
CA ILE A 319 34.44 -2.48 15.27
C ILE A 319 33.54 -1.29 15.65
N SER A 320 33.06 -1.28 16.89
CA SER A 320 32.22 -0.20 17.43
C SER A 320 33.03 1.04 17.83
N PRO A 321 32.51 2.27 17.60
CA PRO A 321 33.09 3.52 18.09
C PRO A 321 32.80 3.80 19.58
N VAL A 322 32.06 2.94 20.29
CA VAL A 322 31.66 3.15 21.69
C VAL A 322 32.87 3.03 22.64
N TYR A 323 33.10 4.07 23.46
CA TYR A 323 34.23 4.13 24.40
C TYR A 323 33.97 3.29 25.66
N SER A 324 34.61 2.12 25.75
CA SER A 324 34.40 1.14 26.84
C SER A 324 35.30 1.31 28.07
N LYS A 325 36.31 2.20 28.03
CA LYS A 325 37.32 2.32 29.10
C LYS A 325 36.85 3.23 30.26
N ILE A 326 35.85 2.78 30.99
CA ILE A 326 35.25 3.51 32.12
C ILE A 326 35.44 2.79 33.46
N ASP A 327 35.48 3.56 34.56
CA ASP A 327 35.60 3.03 35.92
C ASP A 327 34.20 2.87 36.53
N ILE A 328 33.68 1.65 36.51
CA ILE A 328 32.33 1.30 36.97
C ILE A 328 32.13 1.54 38.48
N THR A 329 33.22 1.72 39.25
CA THR A 329 33.14 1.98 40.70
C THR A 329 32.87 3.45 41.05
N LYS A 330 32.83 4.34 40.05
CA LYS A 330 32.73 5.80 40.22
C LYS A 330 31.48 6.37 39.52
N PRO A 331 30.92 7.47 40.03
CA PRO A 331 29.73 8.08 39.43
C PRO A 331 30.00 8.59 38.01
N ILE A 332 28.95 8.54 37.17
CA ILE A 332 28.98 9.03 35.80
C ILE A 332 29.44 10.50 35.79
N GLY A 333 30.43 10.83 34.96
CA GLY A 333 31.03 12.17 34.87
C GLY A 333 32.20 12.46 35.84
N TYR A 334 32.63 11.50 36.67
CA TYR A 334 33.76 11.69 37.60
C TYR A 334 35.08 12.15 36.93
N ASN A 335 35.35 11.71 35.70
CA ASN A 335 36.57 12.06 34.97
C ASN A 335 36.27 13.10 33.87
N PRO A 336 36.69 14.37 34.01
CA PRO A 336 36.42 15.42 33.01
C PRO A 336 37.25 15.28 31.73
N ILE A 337 38.20 14.34 31.67
CA ILE A 337 39.04 14.04 30.49
C ILE A 337 38.46 12.86 29.68
N ALA A 338 37.52 12.10 30.26
CA ALA A 338 36.88 11.00 29.55
C ALA A 338 35.91 11.52 28.47
N PRO A 339 35.72 10.80 27.34
CA PRO A 339 34.64 11.07 26.41
C PRO A 339 33.27 11.08 27.10
N LYS A 340 32.33 11.84 26.54
CA LYS A 340 30.91 11.73 26.91
C LYS A 340 30.37 10.33 26.53
N ARG A 341 29.23 9.95 27.11
CA ARG A 341 28.49 8.76 26.69
C ARG A 341 28.20 8.79 25.19
N TYR A 342 28.10 7.61 24.60
CA TYR A 342 27.76 7.48 23.20
C TYR A 342 26.27 7.76 23.00
N ASN A 343 25.95 8.87 22.34
CA ASN A 343 24.56 9.23 22.06
C ASN A 343 24.01 8.39 20.91
N TYR A 344 22.83 7.79 21.11
CA TYR A 344 22.05 7.16 20.05
C TYR A 344 20.62 7.69 20.10
N THR A 345 20.11 8.22 18.99
CA THR A 345 18.77 8.83 18.94
C THR A 345 17.84 8.03 18.04
N VAL A 346 16.68 7.68 18.59
CA VAL A 346 15.55 7.05 17.89
C VAL A 346 14.50 8.13 17.64
N PHE A 347 14.36 8.56 16.40
CA PHE A 347 13.53 9.70 15.99
C PHE A 347 12.32 9.22 15.17
N MET A 348 11.13 9.22 15.75
CA MET A 348 9.90 8.85 15.03
C MET A 348 9.43 10.01 14.15
N TYR A 349 9.39 9.82 12.83
CA TYR A 349 8.91 10.82 11.89
C TYR A 349 7.54 10.50 11.28
N ASN A 350 7.08 9.24 11.32
CA ASN A 350 5.74 8.85 10.92
C ASN A 350 5.27 7.58 11.67
N ILE A 351 3.96 7.41 11.78
CA ILE A 351 3.31 6.20 12.27
C ILE A 351 1.96 6.05 11.56
N LYS A 352 1.53 4.82 11.27
CA LYS A 352 0.21 4.52 10.68
C LYS A 352 -0.34 3.26 11.34
N LEU A 353 -1.53 3.36 11.92
CA LEU A 353 -2.26 2.21 12.42
C LEU A 353 -2.78 1.38 11.24
N VAL A 354 -2.42 0.10 11.19
CA VAL A 354 -2.89 -0.82 10.14
C VAL A 354 -4.18 -1.47 10.61
N GLU A 355 -4.09 -2.22 11.71
CA GLU A 355 -5.11 -3.14 12.20
C GLU A 355 -5.03 -3.22 13.73
N VAL A 356 -6.18 -3.49 14.33
CA VAL A 356 -6.31 -3.89 15.74
C VAL A 356 -7.04 -5.23 15.71
N LEU A 357 -6.47 -6.25 16.34
CA LEU A 357 -7.05 -7.58 16.49
C LEU A 357 -7.37 -7.79 17.96
N GLU A 358 -8.55 -7.32 18.38
CA GLU A 358 -8.92 -7.28 19.78
C GLU A 358 -8.91 -8.65 20.48
N PRO A 359 -9.42 -9.76 19.91
CA PRO A 359 -9.40 -11.04 20.61
C PRO A 359 -7.98 -11.63 20.81
N GLU A 360 -6.97 -11.08 20.14
CA GLU A 360 -5.54 -11.41 20.32
C GLU A 360 -4.77 -10.35 21.13
N GLU A 361 -5.43 -9.25 21.53
CA GLU A 361 -4.79 -8.05 22.12
C GLU A 361 -3.60 -7.53 21.29
N LYS A 362 -3.65 -7.72 19.97
CA LYS A 362 -2.57 -7.42 19.01
C LYS A 362 -2.89 -6.13 18.25
N VAL A 363 -1.96 -5.17 18.30
CA VAL A 363 -2.07 -3.89 17.56
C VAL A 363 -0.90 -3.78 16.59
N SER A 364 -1.20 -3.72 15.29
CA SER A 364 -0.17 -3.61 14.24
C SER A 364 -0.09 -2.18 13.71
N VAL A 365 1.09 -1.57 13.83
CA VAL A 365 1.41 -0.27 13.23
C VAL A 365 2.49 -0.44 12.16
N VAL A 366 2.45 0.37 11.12
CA VAL A 366 3.65 0.72 10.35
C VAL A 366 4.24 1.96 10.99
N MET A 367 5.54 1.95 11.29
CA MET A 367 6.24 3.09 11.88
C MET A 367 7.51 3.40 11.09
N GLU A 368 7.71 4.69 10.84
CA GLU A 368 8.85 5.19 10.09
C GLU A 368 9.68 6.10 11.00
N MET A 369 10.96 5.76 11.14
CA MET A 369 11.86 6.32 12.13
C MET A 369 13.21 6.59 11.49
N ALA A 370 13.94 7.57 12.02
CA ALA A 370 15.35 7.74 11.77
C ALA A 370 16.13 7.27 13.01
N GLU A 371 17.14 6.45 12.77
CA GLU A 371 18.21 6.16 13.72
C GLU A 371 19.33 7.16 13.49
N HIS A 372 19.85 7.77 14.55
CA HIS A 372 20.96 8.72 14.45
C HIS A 372 22.08 8.38 15.45
N TRP A 373 23.31 8.30 14.94
CA TRP A 373 24.50 7.98 15.72
C TRP A 373 25.73 8.75 15.20
N TYR A 374 26.90 8.46 15.76
CA TYR A 374 28.13 9.22 15.51
C TYR A 374 29.35 8.30 15.41
N ASP A 375 30.10 8.35 14.32
CA ASP A 375 31.38 7.65 14.19
C ASP A 375 32.50 8.65 13.82
N PRO A 376 33.36 9.04 14.77
CA PRO A 376 34.42 10.01 14.52
C PRO A 376 35.50 9.52 13.54
N ARG A 377 35.49 8.23 13.17
CA ARG A 377 36.38 7.68 12.13
C ARG A 377 35.97 8.07 10.71
N LEU A 378 34.74 8.54 10.51
CA LEU A 378 34.13 8.81 9.21
C LEU A 378 33.92 10.31 8.94
N ALA A 379 34.68 11.19 9.59
CA ALA A 379 34.66 12.63 9.37
C ALA A 379 35.68 13.07 8.30
N TRP A 380 35.34 14.09 7.49
CA TRP A 380 36.24 14.68 6.48
C TRP A 380 36.07 16.20 6.37
N ASN A 381 36.83 16.82 5.46
CA ASN A 381 36.72 18.24 5.13
C ASN A 381 36.12 18.39 3.72
N PRO A 382 34.89 18.92 3.56
CA PRO A 382 34.19 19.01 2.26
C PRO A 382 34.99 19.69 1.15
N SER A 383 35.77 20.73 1.47
CA SER A 383 36.51 21.52 0.47
C SER A 383 37.73 20.81 -0.15
N LEU A 384 37.92 19.52 0.14
CA LEU A 384 38.86 18.63 -0.57
C LEU A 384 38.17 17.74 -1.63
N TYR A 385 36.84 17.80 -1.72
CA TYR A 385 35.97 16.92 -2.52
C TYR A 385 34.76 17.67 -3.11
N ASP A 386 35.00 18.83 -3.76
CA ASP A 386 33.95 19.61 -4.48
C ASP A 386 32.75 19.98 -3.58
N ASP A 387 33.04 20.28 -2.30
CA ASP A 387 32.10 20.64 -1.22
C ASP A 387 30.99 19.60 -0.94
N ILE A 388 31.30 18.30 -1.12
CA ILE A 388 30.44 17.21 -0.64
C ILE A 388 30.38 17.22 0.91
N GLU A 389 29.26 17.73 1.44
CA GLU A 389 28.94 17.72 2.88
C GLU A 389 28.34 16.39 3.35
N MET A 390 27.63 15.67 2.49
CA MET A 390 26.90 14.44 2.84
C MET A 390 27.13 13.31 1.83
N LEU A 391 27.30 12.10 2.34
CA LEU A 391 27.63 10.90 1.60
C LEU A 391 26.61 9.79 1.87
N HIS A 392 25.88 9.36 0.83
CA HIS A 392 24.94 8.24 0.91
C HIS A 392 25.61 6.93 0.51
N MET A 393 25.48 5.88 1.33
CA MET A 393 26.03 4.56 1.03
C MET A 393 25.30 3.43 1.76
N ARG A 394 25.64 2.18 1.46
CA ARG A 394 25.04 1.01 2.11
C ARG A 394 25.48 0.88 3.57
N GLN A 395 24.55 0.49 4.43
CA GLN A 395 24.74 0.28 5.87
C GLN A 395 25.81 -0.78 6.19
N GLU A 396 26.01 -1.78 5.32
CA GLU A 396 27.04 -2.83 5.48
C GLU A 396 28.47 -2.27 5.62
N LYS A 397 28.76 -1.12 5.00
CA LYS A 397 30.08 -0.49 5.02
C LYS A 397 30.38 0.29 6.29
N VAL A 398 29.36 0.58 7.11
CA VAL A 398 29.44 1.49 8.26
C VAL A 398 29.03 0.75 9.52
N TRP A 399 29.72 0.95 10.63
CA TRP A 399 29.28 0.36 11.89
C TRP A 399 27.88 0.87 12.26
N SER A 400 26.97 -0.06 12.54
CA SER A 400 25.59 0.20 12.92
C SER A 400 25.27 -0.55 14.21
N PRO A 401 24.69 0.10 15.23
CA PRO A 401 24.25 -0.60 16.44
C PRO A 401 22.99 -1.41 16.16
N THR A 402 22.84 -2.56 16.83
CA THR A 402 21.62 -3.38 16.77
C THR A 402 20.59 -2.91 17.79
N ILE A 403 19.63 -2.12 17.30
CA ILE A 403 18.41 -1.78 18.05
C ILE A 403 17.46 -2.98 18.05
N ASN A 404 17.07 -3.46 19.23
CA ASN A 404 16.08 -4.52 19.41
C ASN A 404 14.76 -3.94 19.90
N MET A 405 13.66 -4.62 19.61
CA MET A 405 12.34 -4.25 20.10
C MET A 405 11.94 -5.11 21.31
N PHE A 406 11.23 -4.52 22.28
CA PHE A 406 10.91 -5.14 23.56
C PHE A 406 9.40 -5.33 23.73
N ARG A 407 8.98 -6.51 24.20
CA ARG A 407 7.57 -6.93 24.41
C ARG A 407 6.68 -6.87 23.15
N ILE A 408 7.16 -7.41 22.04
CA ILE A 408 6.47 -7.40 20.74
C ILE A 408 6.17 -8.84 20.29
N ASN A 409 5.00 -9.05 19.67
CA ASN A 409 4.58 -10.38 19.22
C ASN A 409 5.20 -10.76 17.87
N ASP A 410 5.32 -9.79 16.96
CA ASP A 410 5.73 -9.99 15.56
C ASP A 410 6.29 -8.67 14.98
N VAL A 411 7.35 -8.76 14.18
CA VAL A 411 8.06 -7.62 13.57
C VAL A 411 8.46 -7.99 12.14
N ALA A 412 7.98 -7.22 11.18
CA ALA A 412 8.45 -7.25 9.80
C ALA A 412 9.22 -5.96 9.50
N ASP A 413 10.53 -6.07 9.32
CA ASP A 413 11.31 -5.02 8.64
C ASP A 413 11.05 -5.15 7.13
N PHE A 414 10.57 -4.07 6.51
CA PHE A 414 10.32 -4.06 5.07
C PHE A 414 11.57 -3.77 4.24
N ARG A 415 12.69 -3.45 4.91
CA ARG A 415 13.99 -3.25 4.26
C ARG A 415 14.71 -4.58 4.18
N ASP A 416 15.09 -4.98 2.98
CA ASP A 416 16.09 -6.03 2.80
C ASP A 416 17.39 -5.63 3.50
N GLN A 417 17.99 -6.53 4.26
CA GLN A 417 19.07 -6.20 5.19
C GLN A 417 20.34 -5.77 4.45
N ASP A 418 20.58 -6.36 3.28
CA ASP A 418 21.76 -6.19 2.45
C ASP A 418 21.72 -4.89 1.60
N PHE A 419 20.58 -4.18 1.59
CA PHE A 419 20.34 -3.00 0.74
C PHE A 419 19.97 -1.72 1.51
N ARG A 420 20.02 -1.74 2.84
CA ARG A 420 19.79 -0.54 3.67
C ARG A 420 20.80 0.55 3.33
N MET A 421 20.35 1.80 3.21
CA MET A 421 21.20 2.96 2.96
C MET A 421 21.30 3.84 4.22
N VAL A 422 22.51 4.32 4.50
CA VAL A 422 22.80 5.35 5.50
C VAL A 422 23.25 6.64 4.81
N SER A 423 22.95 7.75 5.47
CA SER A 423 23.47 9.08 5.13
C SER A 423 24.51 9.46 6.18
N LEU A 424 25.73 9.69 5.74
CA LEU A 424 26.86 10.13 6.56
C LEU A 424 27.12 11.61 6.28
N ASP A 425 27.25 12.42 7.32
CA ASP A 425 27.61 13.84 7.28
C ASP A 425 29.12 14.03 7.54
N ASN A 426 29.70 15.09 7.00
CA ASN A 426 31.14 15.40 7.08
C ASN A 426 31.71 15.46 8.50
N THR A 427 30.86 15.70 9.50
CA THR A 427 31.23 15.70 10.92
C THR A 427 31.51 14.30 11.49
N GLY A 428 31.07 13.23 10.81
CA GLY A 428 30.98 11.86 11.32
C GLY A 428 29.59 11.46 11.86
N HIS A 429 28.58 12.32 11.74
CA HIS A 429 27.20 11.97 12.09
C HIS A 429 26.55 11.05 11.04
N ILE A 430 25.86 10.01 11.50
CA ILE A 430 25.24 8.98 10.65
C ILE A 430 23.74 8.94 10.91
N TYR A 431 22.97 8.82 9.83
CA TYR A 431 21.51 8.76 9.83
C TYR A 431 21.04 7.55 9.01
N SER A 432 20.23 6.66 9.57
CA SER A 432 19.59 5.54 8.86
C SER A 432 18.07 5.65 8.95
N SER A 433 17.35 5.31 7.88
CA SER A 433 15.89 5.25 7.90
C SER A 433 15.38 3.82 8.11
N LEU A 434 14.42 3.70 9.02
CA LEU A 434 13.87 2.46 9.57
C LEU A 434 12.36 2.46 9.32
N SER A 435 11.85 1.50 8.54
CA SER A 435 10.40 1.34 8.29
C SER A 435 9.98 -0.09 8.64
N LEU A 436 9.21 -0.23 9.71
CA LEU A 436 8.82 -1.50 10.30
C LEU A 436 7.29 -1.63 10.37
N ARG A 437 6.75 -2.82 10.10
CA ARG A 437 5.45 -3.23 10.65
C ARG A 437 5.69 -3.96 11.97
N VAL A 438 5.07 -3.44 13.02
CA VAL A 438 5.29 -3.85 14.40
C VAL A 438 3.97 -4.23 15.03
N SER A 439 3.87 -5.47 15.49
CA SER A 439 2.70 -6.02 16.17
C SER A 439 2.92 -6.06 17.68
N VAL A 440 2.60 -4.97 18.39
CA VAL A 440 2.69 -4.95 19.85
C VAL A 440 1.55 -5.75 20.49
N ASN A 441 1.86 -6.38 21.62
CA ASN A 441 0.86 -6.83 22.57
C ASN A 441 0.39 -5.62 23.37
N CYS A 442 -0.88 -5.24 23.22
CA CYS A 442 -1.47 -4.06 23.86
C CYS A 442 -2.75 -4.48 24.60
N PRO A 443 -2.74 -4.58 25.93
CA PRO A 443 -3.90 -5.03 26.69
C PRO A 443 -5.05 -4.01 26.60
N LEU A 444 -6.27 -4.48 26.28
CA LEU A 444 -7.38 -3.62 25.87
C LEU A 444 -8.47 -3.49 26.95
N ASP A 445 -8.75 -2.26 27.40
CA ASP A 445 -9.87 -2.01 28.31
C ASP A 445 -11.18 -1.85 27.53
N VAL A 446 -11.88 -2.96 27.36
CA VAL A 446 -13.14 -3.05 26.62
C VAL A 446 -14.39 -2.64 27.43
N ARG A 447 -14.23 -2.16 28.68
CA ARG A 447 -15.38 -1.76 29.54
C ARG A 447 -16.31 -0.73 28.89
N LYS A 448 -15.73 0.25 28.18
CA LYS A 448 -16.46 1.32 27.49
C LYS A 448 -16.95 0.98 26.08
N PHE A 449 -16.58 -0.17 25.53
CA PHE A 449 -16.81 -0.50 24.11
C PHE A 449 -18.28 -0.29 23.67
N PRO A 450 -18.52 0.39 22.53
CA PRO A 450 -17.56 0.82 21.50
C PRO A 450 -16.99 2.25 21.69
N PHE A 451 -17.14 2.86 22.87
CA PHE A 451 -16.63 4.20 23.20
C PHE A 451 -15.26 4.14 23.89
N ASP A 452 -14.45 3.13 23.52
CA ASP A 452 -13.18 2.82 24.17
C ASP A 452 -11.99 3.58 23.56
N SER A 453 -11.00 3.87 24.41
CA SER A 453 -9.71 4.46 24.01
C SER A 453 -8.58 3.66 24.63
N GLN A 454 -7.67 3.15 23.80
CA GLN A 454 -6.62 2.22 24.19
C GLN A 454 -5.26 2.93 24.12
N THR A 455 -4.30 2.49 24.94
CA THR A 455 -2.99 3.15 25.08
C THR A 455 -1.89 2.08 24.99
N CYS A 456 -1.17 2.07 23.89
CA CYS A 456 -0.20 1.02 23.55
C CYS A 456 1.23 1.57 23.61
N THR A 457 2.17 0.80 24.15
CA THR A 457 3.59 1.17 24.27
C THR A 457 4.46 0.37 23.33
N ILE A 458 5.21 1.04 22.47
CA ILE A 458 6.24 0.45 21.61
C ILE A 458 7.59 0.75 22.25
N GLN A 459 8.40 -0.26 22.55
CA GLN A 459 9.65 -0.10 23.29
C GLN A 459 10.85 -0.61 22.48
N PHE A 460 11.92 0.17 22.43
CA PHE A 460 13.19 -0.15 21.79
C PHE A 460 14.32 -0.17 22.81
N SER A 461 15.30 -1.06 22.62
CA SER A 461 16.41 -1.31 23.53
C SER A 461 17.71 -1.66 22.79
N MET A 462 18.84 -1.59 23.51
CA MET A 462 20.14 -2.06 23.03
C MET A 462 20.71 -3.08 24.01
N PRO A 463 20.47 -4.39 23.82
CA PRO A 463 20.68 -5.39 24.86
C PRO A 463 22.14 -5.66 25.23
N LEU A 464 23.10 -5.16 24.44
CA LEU A 464 24.54 -5.28 24.68
C LEU A 464 25.19 -3.94 25.12
N PHE A 465 24.41 -2.86 25.26
CA PHE A 465 24.92 -1.53 25.56
C PHE A 465 24.22 -0.92 26.79
N PHE A 466 24.87 -1.04 27.95
CA PHE A 466 24.38 -0.54 29.23
C PHE A 466 24.47 0.99 29.34
N ILE A 467 23.69 1.57 30.26
CA ILE A 467 23.51 3.02 30.48
C ILE A 467 24.80 3.80 30.80
N GLN A 468 25.88 3.12 31.18
CA GLN A 468 27.19 3.72 31.42
C GLN A 468 27.97 3.99 30.11
N TYR A 469 27.67 3.26 29.03
CA TYR A 469 28.36 3.34 27.74
C TYR A 469 27.57 4.14 26.70
N VAL A 470 26.28 3.80 26.54
CA VAL A 470 25.36 4.40 25.56
C VAL A 470 24.26 5.16 26.30
N GLU A 471 23.85 6.28 25.72
CA GLU A 471 22.69 7.07 26.15
C GLU A 471 21.70 7.16 24.99
N MET A 472 20.52 6.54 25.18
CA MET A 472 19.45 6.52 24.19
C MET A 472 18.49 7.69 24.36
N PHE A 473 18.20 8.39 23.28
CA PHE A 473 17.20 9.45 23.21
C PHE A 473 16.02 9.02 22.34
N SER A 474 14.81 9.01 22.89
CA SER A 474 13.57 8.92 22.10
C SER A 474 13.12 10.32 21.69
N GLN A 475 12.87 10.56 20.41
CA GLN A 475 12.36 11.85 19.89
C GLN A 475 11.20 11.62 18.91
N ILE A 476 10.32 12.60 18.79
CA ILE A 476 9.21 12.63 17.82
C ILE A 476 9.35 13.89 16.98
N TYR A 477 9.08 13.81 15.68
CA TYR A 477 9.03 14.99 14.82
C TYR A 477 7.83 15.89 15.16
N ASP A 478 8.07 17.16 15.51
CA ASP A 478 7.01 18.13 15.85
C ASP A 478 5.94 18.25 14.75
N GLY A 479 6.30 18.02 13.49
CA GLY A 479 5.37 18.01 12.36
C GLY A 479 4.23 16.98 12.48
N ILE A 480 4.44 15.86 13.17
CA ILE A 480 3.39 14.83 13.40
C ILE A 480 2.63 14.99 14.72
N LEU A 481 3.14 15.81 15.66
CA LEU A 481 2.40 16.22 16.86
C LEU A 481 1.22 17.17 16.55
N ASN A 482 1.13 17.69 15.32
CA ASN A 482 -0.01 18.46 14.86
C ASN A 482 -1.27 17.57 14.74
N LYS A 483 -2.32 17.91 15.49
CA LYS A 483 -3.59 17.17 15.59
C LYS A 483 -4.31 16.88 14.26
N THR A 484 -4.00 17.60 13.18
CA THR A 484 -4.53 17.36 11.82
C THR A 484 -3.71 16.35 10.98
N VAL A 485 -2.51 16.01 11.45
CA VAL A 485 -1.61 15.03 10.83
C VAL A 485 -1.87 13.66 11.44
N TRP A 486 -1.79 13.51 12.79
CA TRP A 486 -2.03 12.21 13.42
C TRP A 486 -3.46 11.67 13.25
N LYS A 487 -4.47 12.52 13.02
CA LYS A 487 -5.83 12.07 12.70
C LYS A 487 -5.94 11.37 11.33
N ARG A 488 -4.93 11.49 10.46
CA ARG A 488 -4.82 10.77 9.19
C ARG A 488 -3.88 9.54 9.28
N MET A 489 -3.34 9.27 10.48
CA MET A 489 -2.54 8.09 10.80
C MET A 489 -3.37 6.94 11.39
N GLY A 490 -4.64 7.20 11.74
CA GLY A 490 -5.62 6.17 12.08
C GLY A 490 -6.10 5.38 10.85
N ASN A 491 -7.01 4.43 11.09
CA ASN A 491 -7.73 3.71 10.04
C ASN A 491 -9.23 4.07 10.08
N SER A 492 -10.09 3.37 9.33
CA SER A 492 -11.53 3.66 9.25
C SER A 492 -12.30 3.46 10.56
N GLU A 493 -11.76 2.66 11.49
CA GLU A 493 -12.38 2.32 12.77
C GLU A 493 -11.69 3.01 13.96
N TRP A 494 -10.40 3.32 13.87
CA TRP A 494 -9.59 3.81 14.98
C TRP A 494 -8.85 5.10 14.64
N ASP A 495 -9.19 6.18 15.34
CA ASP A 495 -8.49 7.46 15.33
C ASP A 495 -7.24 7.42 16.21
N LEU A 496 -6.13 8.03 15.76
CA LEU A 496 -4.96 8.28 16.61
C LEU A 496 -5.15 9.63 17.34
N VAL A 497 -5.08 9.60 18.67
CA VAL A 497 -5.53 10.71 19.55
C VAL A 497 -4.37 11.39 20.27
N ASN A 498 -3.33 10.64 20.64
CA ASN A 498 -2.12 11.17 21.25
C ASN A 498 -0.91 10.29 20.88
N LEU A 499 0.25 10.91 20.77
CA LEU A 499 1.54 10.26 20.56
C LEU A 499 2.58 10.94 21.45
N THR A 500 3.23 10.19 22.34
CA THR A 500 4.25 10.72 23.26
C THR A 500 5.45 9.78 23.37
N ASN A 501 6.59 10.32 23.78
CA ASN A 501 7.87 9.63 23.93
C ASN A 501 8.40 9.78 25.36
N ARG A 502 9.12 8.76 25.83
CA ARG A 502 9.92 8.79 27.06
C ARG A 502 11.06 7.78 26.98
N VAL A 503 12.06 7.94 27.85
CA VAL A 503 13.09 6.93 28.08
C VAL A 503 12.85 6.31 29.46
N GLU A 504 12.63 5.00 29.51
CA GLU A 504 12.55 4.24 30.77
C GLU A 504 13.92 3.62 31.08
N ILE A 505 14.17 3.25 32.35
CA ILE A 505 15.36 2.49 32.75
C ILE A 505 14.89 1.12 33.22
N LEU A 506 15.40 0.07 32.58
CA LEU A 506 15.17 -1.33 32.92
C LEU A 506 16.40 -1.85 33.69
N SER A 507 16.26 -1.93 35.01
CA SER A 507 17.30 -2.47 35.89
C SER A 507 17.14 -3.97 36.07
N TYR A 508 18.23 -4.70 35.94
CA TYR A 508 18.31 -6.13 36.25
C TYR A 508 19.16 -6.33 37.52
N ASN A 509 18.59 -7.01 38.51
CA ASN A 509 19.28 -7.34 39.77
C ASN A 509 20.31 -8.49 39.62
N ASP A 510 20.92 -8.62 38.44
CA ASP A 510 21.95 -9.62 38.12
C ASP A 510 23.39 -9.07 38.27
N GLY A 511 23.55 -7.75 38.38
CA GLY A 511 24.83 -7.07 38.50
C GLY A 511 25.56 -6.84 37.17
N ILE A 512 24.91 -7.10 36.03
CA ILE A 512 25.50 -6.95 34.69
C ILE A 512 25.36 -5.50 34.19
N GLY A 513 24.22 -4.87 34.41
CA GLY A 513 24.02 -3.43 34.22
C GLY A 513 22.61 -3.00 33.83
N ASP A 514 22.26 -1.76 34.11
CA ASP A 514 20.98 -1.17 33.72
C ASP A 514 20.94 -0.83 32.23
N MET A 515 19.78 -1.07 31.61
CA MET A 515 19.48 -0.80 30.20
C MET A 515 18.48 0.34 30.07
N GLN A 516 18.55 1.13 29.00
CA GLN A 516 17.51 2.12 28.67
C GLN A 516 16.48 1.54 27.70
N LEU A 517 15.23 2.00 27.79
CA LEU A 517 14.16 1.69 26.84
C LEU A 517 13.60 2.97 26.22
N ALA A 518 13.86 3.21 24.94
CA ALA A 518 13.22 4.28 24.18
C ALA A 518 11.75 3.87 23.92
N THR A 519 10.81 4.55 24.56
CA THR A 519 9.40 4.14 24.67
C THR A 519 8.50 5.17 24.02
N PHE A 520 7.69 4.72 23.06
CA PHE A 520 6.67 5.51 22.39
C PHE A 520 5.28 5.04 22.84
N GLU A 521 4.49 5.94 23.40
CA GLU A 521 3.13 5.70 23.84
C GLU A 521 2.14 6.26 22.81
N VAL A 522 1.35 5.35 22.24
CA VAL A 522 0.38 5.62 21.18
C VAL A 522 -1.02 5.46 21.77
N LYS A 523 -1.81 6.53 21.78
CA LYS A 523 -3.21 6.48 22.22
C LYS A 523 -4.16 6.51 21.04
N ILE A 524 -5.02 5.50 20.96
CA ILE A 524 -6.03 5.33 19.91
C ILE A 524 -7.44 5.40 20.51
N GLN A 525 -8.44 5.79 19.71
CA GLN A 525 -9.85 5.87 20.10
C GLN A 525 -10.72 5.28 18.99
N ARG A 526 -11.68 4.43 19.37
CA ARG A 526 -12.59 3.80 18.41
C ARG A 526 -13.66 4.77 17.93
N ASN A 527 -14.03 4.64 16.66
CA ASN A 527 -15.16 5.31 16.03
C ASN A 527 -16.45 4.48 16.26
N PRO A 528 -17.37 4.88 17.15
CA PRO A 528 -18.50 4.06 17.57
C PRO A 528 -19.62 3.96 16.52
N MET A 529 -19.58 4.78 15.46
CA MET A 529 -20.70 4.96 14.51
C MET A 529 -21.17 3.65 13.88
N TYR A 530 -20.23 2.77 13.49
CA TYR A 530 -20.54 1.47 12.89
C TYR A 530 -21.46 0.63 13.81
N TYR A 531 -21.07 0.49 15.08
CA TYR A 531 -21.81 -0.30 16.07
C TYR A 531 -23.18 0.33 16.40
N ILE A 532 -23.27 1.65 16.39
CA ILE A 532 -24.53 2.36 16.63
C ILE A 532 -25.54 2.05 15.50
N TYR A 533 -25.13 2.18 14.24
CA TYR A 533 -26.01 1.94 13.10
C TYR A 533 -26.27 0.46 12.80
N MET A 534 -25.31 -0.44 13.04
CA MET A 534 -25.42 -1.86 12.71
C MET A 534 -25.93 -2.75 13.86
N ILE A 535 -25.74 -2.34 15.13
CA ILE A 535 -26.12 -3.16 16.30
C ILE A 535 -27.14 -2.44 17.18
N VAL A 536 -26.86 -1.22 17.65
CA VAL A 536 -27.71 -0.52 18.64
C VAL A 536 -29.08 -0.16 18.04
N PHE A 537 -29.10 0.51 16.88
CA PHE A 537 -30.35 0.94 16.26
C PHE A 537 -31.24 -0.24 15.79
N PRO A 538 -30.72 -1.27 15.07
CA PRO A 538 -31.54 -2.41 14.67
C PRO A 538 -32.06 -3.22 15.85
N SER A 539 -31.25 -3.44 16.89
CA SER A 539 -31.70 -4.19 18.07
C SER A 539 -32.75 -3.43 18.89
N PHE A 540 -32.68 -2.09 18.99
CA PHE A 540 -33.77 -1.28 19.56
C PHE A 540 -35.09 -1.46 18.78
N VAL A 541 -35.05 -1.40 17.44
CA VAL A 541 -36.23 -1.55 16.59
C VAL A 541 -36.82 -2.95 16.69
N ILE A 542 -35.98 -4.00 16.66
CA ILE A 542 -36.42 -5.40 16.80
C ILE A 542 -37.09 -5.62 18.16
N ASN A 543 -36.55 -5.09 19.25
CA ASN A 543 -37.17 -5.18 20.58
C ASN A 543 -38.48 -4.39 20.66
N ALA A 544 -38.54 -3.17 20.14
CA ALA A 544 -39.76 -2.36 20.14
C ALA A 544 -40.91 -3.06 19.38
N LEU A 545 -40.64 -3.58 18.16
CA LEU A 545 -41.60 -4.34 17.37
C LEU A 545 -42.01 -5.64 18.06
N SER A 546 -41.08 -6.34 18.71
CA SER A 546 -41.36 -7.59 19.41
C SER A 546 -42.24 -7.38 20.65
N ILE A 547 -42.00 -6.32 21.44
CA ILE A 547 -42.86 -5.96 22.58
C ILE A 547 -44.29 -5.67 22.10
N VAL A 548 -44.45 -4.88 21.03
CA VAL A 548 -45.77 -4.61 20.43
C VAL A 548 -46.44 -5.90 19.94
N GLY A 549 -45.71 -6.78 19.23
CA GLY A 549 -46.24 -8.05 18.73
C GLY A 549 -46.69 -9.02 19.85
N VAL A 550 -45.90 -9.14 20.92
CA VAL A 550 -46.19 -9.97 22.10
C VAL A 550 -47.48 -9.50 22.81
N PHE A 551 -47.71 -8.19 22.92
CA PHE A 551 -48.90 -7.60 23.55
C PHE A 551 -50.04 -7.24 22.59
N MET A 552 -49.96 -7.60 21.30
CA MET A 552 -50.98 -7.24 20.30
C MET A 552 -52.32 -7.94 20.57
N LYS A 553 -53.40 -7.16 20.74
CA LYS A 553 -54.70 -7.61 21.29
C LYS A 553 -55.42 -8.72 20.50
N LYS A 554 -55.23 -8.80 19.17
CA LYS A 554 -55.97 -9.74 18.29
C LYS A 554 -55.16 -10.98 17.85
N THR A 555 -54.00 -11.22 18.46
CA THR A 555 -53.04 -12.24 17.99
C THR A 555 -53.12 -13.53 18.81
N ASP A 556 -53.10 -14.68 18.13
CA ASP A 556 -53.08 -16.01 18.75
C ASP A 556 -51.92 -16.18 19.74
N LYS A 557 -52.17 -16.94 20.82
CA LYS A 557 -51.16 -17.17 21.87
C LYS A 557 -49.87 -17.77 21.31
N MET A 558 -49.97 -18.71 20.36
CA MET A 558 -48.79 -19.33 19.77
C MET A 558 -47.94 -18.31 19.00
N SER A 559 -48.57 -17.47 18.17
CA SER A 559 -47.90 -16.42 17.41
C SER A 559 -47.25 -15.36 18.31
N LYS A 560 -47.91 -14.97 19.43
CA LYS A 560 -47.31 -14.10 20.46
C LYS A 560 -46.03 -14.70 21.07
N LEU A 561 -46.05 -16.00 21.41
CA LEU A 561 -44.89 -16.68 21.97
C LEU A 561 -43.76 -16.83 20.93
N ASN A 562 -44.09 -17.16 19.68
CA ASN A 562 -43.12 -17.29 18.60
C ASN A 562 -42.35 -15.98 18.37
N VAL A 563 -43.03 -14.82 18.30
CA VAL A 563 -42.36 -13.51 18.17
C VAL A 563 -41.38 -13.25 19.32
N GLY A 564 -41.80 -13.52 20.56
CA GLY A 564 -40.94 -13.32 21.73
C GLY A 564 -39.73 -14.26 21.76
N LEU A 565 -39.93 -15.55 21.42
CA LEU A 565 -38.86 -16.56 21.37
C LEU A 565 -37.87 -16.30 20.22
N THR A 566 -38.35 -15.91 19.04
CA THR A 566 -37.48 -15.53 17.92
C THR A 566 -36.58 -14.36 18.30
N ASN A 567 -37.11 -13.31 18.93
CA ASN A 567 -36.29 -12.19 19.37
C ASN A 567 -35.27 -12.60 20.46
N ILE A 568 -35.65 -13.46 21.41
CA ILE A 568 -34.71 -14.03 22.39
C ILE A 568 -33.54 -14.75 21.69
N MET A 569 -33.81 -15.54 20.65
CA MET A 569 -32.76 -16.18 19.83
C MET A 569 -31.91 -15.14 19.08
N THR A 570 -32.52 -14.12 18.46
CA THR A 570 -31.80 -13.05 17.76
C THR A 570 -30.87 -12.26 18.69
N MET A 571 -31.33 -11.85 19.87
CA MET A 571 -30.51 -11.13 20.85
C MET A 571 -29.38 -12.02 21.40
N THR A 572 -29.63 -13.31 21.60
CA THR A 572 -28.60 -14.28 22.01
C THR A 572 -27.55 -14.49 20.92
N PHE A 573 -27.95 -14.54 19.64
CA PHE A 573 -27.02 -14.63 18.51
C PHE A 573 -26.15 -13.38 18.38
N ILE A 574 -26.74 -12.18 18.49
CA ILE A 574 -25.99 -10.90 18.46
C ILE A 574 -24.96 -10.86 19.62
N LEU A 575 -25.36 -11.30 20.82
CA LEU A 575 -24.44 -11.39 21.97
C LEU A 575 -23.29 -12.39 21.74
N GLY A 576 -23.56 -13.52 21.07
CA GLY A 576 -22.54 -14.49 20.68
C GLY A 576 -21.52 -13.92 19.69
N VAL A 577 -22.00 -13.32 18.59
CA VAL A 577 -21.13 -12.67 17.59
C VAL A 577 -20.30 -11.54 18.22
N MET A 578 -20.84 -10.82 19.20
CA MET A 578 -20.10 -9.82 19.97
C MET A 578 -19.03 -10.45 20.87
N ALA A 579 -19.30 -11.60 21.50
CA ALA A 579 -18.35 -12.29 22.37
C ALA A 579 -17.16 -12.90 21.60
N ASP A 580 -17.35 -13.29 20.34
CA ASP A 580 -16.27 -13.77 19.46
C ASP A 580 -15.40 -12.63 18.90
N LYS A 581 -15.80 -11.37 19.08
CA LYS A 581 -15.12 -10.16 18.57
C LYS A 581 -14.43 -9.32 19.65
N ILE A 582 -14.38 -9.80 20.89
CA ILE A 582 -13.86 -9.06 22.04
C ILE A 582 -12.95 -9.99 22.86
N PRO A 583 -11.79 -9.51 23.37
CA PRO A 583 -10.91 -10.30 24.22
C PRO A 583 -11.63 -10.79 25.47
N ARG A 584 -11.28 -12.00 25.91
CA ARG A 584 -11.88 -12.69 27.06
C ARG A 584 -11.39 -12.11 28.40
N THR A 585 -11.54 -10.80 28.57
CA THR A 585 -11.18 -10.06 29.77
C THR A 585 -12.18 -10.32 30.91
N GLY A 586 -11.78 -9.99 32.14
CA GLY A 586 -12.66 -10.10 33.32
C GLY A 586 -13.75 -9.02 33.43
N SER A 587 -14.10 -8.32 32.35
CA SER A 587 -15.03 -7.18 32.35
C SER A 587 -16.08 -7.29 31.23
N ILE A 588 -17.34 -7.00 31.55
CA ILE A 588 -18.43 -7.01 30.57
C ILE A 588 -18.50 -5.65 29.85
N PRO A 589 -18.44 -5.58 28.51
CA PRO A 589 -18.59 -4.35 27.74
C PRO A 589 -19.94 -3.65 27.91
N LEU A 590 -19.95 -2.31 27.83
CA LEU A 590 -21.17 -1.48 27.90
C LEU A 590 -22.24 -1.90 26.87
N LEU A 591 -21.85 -2.12 25.61
CA LEU A 591 -22.78 -2.62 24.57
C LEU A 591 -23.33 -4.03 24.90
N GLY A 592 -22.55 -4.87 25.57
CA GLY A 592 -22.97 -6.20 26.02
C GLY A 592 -24.03 -6.09 27.12
N ILE A 593 -23.85 -5.18 28.08
CA ILE A 593 -24.84 -4.86 29.11
C ILE A 593 -26.16 -4.38 28.46
N TYR A 594 -26.08 -3.51 27.45
CA TYR A 594 -27.26 -3.05 26.69
C TYR A 594 -28.03 -4.21 26.04
N ILE A 595 -27.33 -5.15 25.37
CA ILE A 595 -27.94 -6.35 24.77
C ILE A 595 -28.53 -7.29 25.83
N ILE A 596 -27.85 -7.49 26.96
CA ILE A 596 -28.32 -8.32 28.07
C ILE A 596 -29.60 -7.74 28.70
N ILE A 597 -29.70 -6.41 28.85
CA ILE A 597 -30.91 -5.73 29.31
C ILE A 597 -32.06 -5.94 28.31
N ASN A 598 -31.82 -5.78 27.01
CA ASN A 598 -32.82 -6.06 25.97
C ASN A 598 -33.32 -7.51 26.01
N LEU A 599 -32.41 -8.48 26.13
CA LEU A 599 -32.72 -9.90 26.28
C LEU A 599 -33.58 -10.16 27.54
N PHE A 600 -33.24 -9.52 28.67
CA PHE A 600 -34.00 -9.63 29.91
C PHE A 600 -35.42 -9.03 29.80
N ILE A 601 -35.58 -7.87 29.17
CA ILE A 601 -36.89 -7.25 28.88
C ILE A 601 -37.79 -8.23 28.10
N MET A 602 -37.23 -8.95 27.12
CA MET A 602 -37.97 -9.92 26.31
C MET A 602 -38.31 -11.21 27.08
N ILE A 603 -37.41 -11.72 27.92
CA ILE A 603 -37.70 -12.85 28.82
C ILE A 603 -38.85 -12.49 29.77
N VAL A 604 -38.85 -11.28 30.34
CA VAL A 604 -39.95 -10.76 31.17
C VAL A 604 -41.25 -10.61 30.36
N ALA A 605 -41.20 -10.09 29.13
CA ALA A 605 -42.37 -9.95 28.26
C ALA A 605 -43.04 -11.32 27.97
N VAL A 606 -42.23 -12.32 27.58
CA VAL A 606 -42.72 -13.69 27.33
C VAL A 606 -43.27 -14.30 28.62
N GLY A 607 -42.54 -14.19 29.73
CA GLY A 607 -42.98 -14.67 31.05
C GLY A 607 -44.34 -14.09 31.48
N ILE A 608 -44.55 -12.78 31.29
CA ILE A 608 -45.82 -12.10 31.56
C ILE A 608 -46.95 -12.68 30.69
N THR A 609 -46.76 -12.88 29.38
CA THR A 609 -47.84 -13.44 28.54
C THR A 609 -48.17 -14.91 28.85
N VAL A 610 -47.18 -15.71 29.24
CA VAL A 610 -47.40 -17.08 29.74
C VAL A 610 -48.22 -17.03 31.04
N LEU A 611 -47.80 -16.21 32.00
CA LEU A 611 -48.44 -16.05 33.30
C LEU A 611 -49.88 -15.50 33.16
N MET A 612 -50.09 -14.42 32.40
CA MET A 612 -51.42 -13.87 32.12
C MET A 612 -52.34 -14.89 31.45
N GLY A 613 -51.81 -15.71 30.52
CA GLY A 613 -52.57 -16.80 29.91
C GLY A 613 -53.04 -17.85 30.93
N SER A 614 -52.19 -18.20 31.90
CA SER A 614 -52.52 -19.14 32.97
C SER A 614 -53.48 -18.54 34.01
N ILE A 615 -53.25 -17.29 34.43
CA ILE A 615 -54.15 -16.58 35.36
C ILE A 615 -55.53 -16.39 34.72
N ARG A 616 -55.64 -15.97 33.45
CA ARG A 616 -56.93 -15.85 32.76
C ARG A 616 -57.69 -17.19 32.72
N LYS A 617 -57.01 -18.31 32.42
CA LYS A 617 -57.61 -19.66 32.47
C LYS A 617 -58.16 -20.04 33.85
N CYS A 618 -57.46 -19.69 34.95
CA CYS A 618 -57.89 -20.06 36.30
C CYS A 618 -58.88 -19.06 36.93
N ALA A 619 -58.67 -17.76 36.72
CA ALA A 619 -59.38 -16.68 37.40
C ALA A 619 -60.72 -16.33 36.75
N ILE A 620 -60.81 -16.26 35.41
CA ILE A 620 -62.05 -15.84 34.73
C ILE A 620 -63.25 -16.76 35.08
N PRO A 621 -63.12 -18.10 35.09
CA PRO A 621 -64.22 -18.97 35.54
C PRO A 621 -64.60 -18.71 37.01
N ARG A 622 -63.59 -18.57 37.89
CA ARG A 622 -63.79 -18.35 39.33
C ARG A 622 -64.38 -16.98 39.66
N LEU A 623 -64.12 -15.96 38.84
CA LEU A 623 -64.66 -14.60 38.97
C LEU A 623 -66.16 -14.59 38.60
N ARG A 624 -66.50 -15.14 37.42
CA ARG A 624 -67.89 -15.20 36.90
C ARG A 624 -68.87 -15.91 37.81
N MET A 625 -68.40 -16.88 38.61
CA MET A 625 -69.21 -17.62 39.59
C MET A 625 -69.83 -16.77 40.72
N LYS A 626 -69.38 -15.52 40.98
CA LYS A 626 -70.03 -14.61 41.95
C LYS A 626 -70.00 -13.15 41.47
N LYS A 627 -71.18 -12.60 41.16
CA LYS A 627 -71.38 -11.19 40.75
C LYS A 627 -71.22 -10.24 41.94
N THR A 628 -69.99 -9.77 42.18
CA THR A 628 -69.68 -8.73 43.18
C THR A 628 -68.98 -7.56 42.46
N LYS A 629 -69.31 -6.30 42.78
CA LYS A 629 -68.72 -5.10 42.12
C LYS A 629 -67.18 -5.17 42.05
N MET A 630 -66.53 -5.56 43.15
CA MET A 630 -65.07 -5.73 43.22
C MET A 630 -64.52 -6.76 42.22
N ARG A 631 -65.22 -7.89 42.02
CA ARG A 631 -64.82 -8.94 41.06
C ARG A 631 -65.00 -8.50 39.61
N GLN A 632 -66.01 -7.68 39.31
CA GLN A 632 -66.19 -7.09 37.98
C GLN A 632 -65.12 -6.04 37.66
N GLY A 633 -64.62 -5.32 38.67
CA GLY A 633 -63.43 -4.47 38.53
C GLY A 633 -62.18 -5.29 38.17
N ILE A 634 -61.94 -6.39 38.89
CA ILE A 634 -60.82 -7.31 38.62
C ILE A 634 -60.94 -7.95 37.21
N GLU A 635 -62.12 -8.40 36.78
CA GLU A 635 -62.34 -8.97 35.44
C GLU A 635 -62.07 -7.95 34.33
N ARG A 636 -62.37 -6.66 34.54
CA ARG A 636 -62.00 -5.57 33.60
C ARG A 636 -60.49 -5.33 33.55
N ILE A 637 -59.82 -5.25 34.71
CA ILE A 637 -58.37 -4.98 34.77
C ILE A 637 -57.57 -6.12 34.12
N LEU A 638 -57.93 -7.37 34.40
CA LEU A 638 -57.27 -8.57 33.87
C LEU A 638 -57.52 -8.81 32.36
N GLY A 639 -58.38 -7.99 31.73
CA GLY A 639 -58.64 -7.99 30.29
C GLY A 639 -57.60 -7.20 29.50
N ASP A 640 -58.06 -6.38 28.55
CA ASP A 640 -57.21 -5.55 27.68
C ASP A 640 -56.26 -4.59 28.42
N PRO A 641 -56.66 -3.88 29.51
CA PRO A 641 -55.83 -2.83 30.10
C PRO A 641 -54.46 -3.32 30.56
N MET A 642 -54.40 -4.55 31.09
CA MET A 642 -53.15 -5.13 31.57
C MET A 642 -52.14 -5.40 30.45
N GLU A 643 -52.58 -5.84 29.26
CA GLU A 643 -51.67 -6.00 28.11
C GLU A 643 -51.16 -4.64 27.62
N THR A 644 -52.03 -3.62 27.58
CA THR A 644 -51.63 -2.25 27.21
C THR A 644 -50.65 -1.63 28.21
N ILE A 645 -50.87 -1.83 29.51
CA ILE A 645 -49.96 -1.33 30.57
C ILE A 645 -48.60 -2.03 30.47
N CYS A 646 -48.55 -3.36 30.33
CA CYS A 646 -47.30 -4.09 30.18
C CYS A 646 -46.53 -3.69 28.90
N MET A 647 -47.23 -3.48 27.79
CA MET A 647 -46.64 -2.98 26.54
C MET A 647 -46.01 -1.59 26.71
N ILE A 648 -46.71 -0.65 27.37
CA ILE A 648 -46.19 0.70 27.63
C ILE A 648 -44.97 0.65 28.56
N VAL A 649 -45.06 -0.09 29.68
CA VAL A 649 -43.95 -0.19 30.66
C VAL A 649 -42.70 -0.82 30.05
N LEU A 650 -42.83 -1.94 29.34
CA LEU A 650 -41.67 -2.60 28.72
C LEU A 650 -41.13 -1.78 27.53
N GLY A 651 -42.01 -1.13 26.78
CA GLY A 651 -41.64 -0.21 25.70
C GLY A 651 -40.87 1.02 26.18
N THR A 652 -41.27 1.64 27.30
CA THR A 652 -40.53 2.77 27.89
C THR A 652 -39.20 2.33 28.48
N ILE A 653 -39.10 1.15 29.12
CA ILE A 653 -37.82 0.61 29.60
C ILE A 653 -36.86 0.36 28.42
N ASN A 654 -37.34 -0.23 27.31
CA ASN A 654 -36.54 -0.42 26.09
C ASN A 654 -36.07 0.92 25.49
N ALA A 655 -36.94 1.94 25.46
CA ALA A 655 -36.59 3.29 24.99
C ALA A 655 -35.56 3.97 25.91
N VAL A 656 -35.67 3.82 27.24
CA VAL A 656 -34.68 4.34 28.20
C VAL A 656 -33.33 3.62 28.02
N ASN A 657 -33.31 2.30 27.85
CA ASN A 657 -32.07 1.54 27.61
C ASN A 657 -31.35 2.02 26.34
N PHE A 658 -32.09 2.28 25.25
CA PHE A 658 -31.55 2.88 24.02
C PHE A 658 -31.05 4.31 24.24
N LEU A 659 -31.84 5.18 24.90
CA LEU A 659 -31.46 6.56 25.16
C LEU A 659 -30.19 6.68 26.03
N VAL A 660 -29.97 5.77 26.98
CA VAL A 660 -28.72 5.74 27.77
C VAL A 660 -27.50 5.56 26.88
N VAL A 661 -27.54 4.62 25.92
CA VAL A 661 -26.41 4.41 24.97
C VAL A 661 -26.21 5.63 24.06
N ILE A 662 -27.29 6.27 23.60
CA ILE A 662 -27.23 7.50 22.80
C ILE A 662 -26.66 8.69 23.61
N VAL A 663 -26.93 8.78 24.91
CA VAL A 663 -26.34 9.80 25.80
C VAL A 663 -24.85 9.55 26.05
N PHE A 664 -24.41 8.29 26.14
CA PHE A 664 -22.97 7.98 26.18
C PHE A 664 -22.27 8.39 24.87
N TRP A 665 -22.88 8.09 23.72
CA TRP A 665 -22.37 8.51 22.42
C TRP A 665 -22.20 10.02 22.31
N ILE A 666 -23.24 10.81 22.62
CA ILE A 666 -23.21 12.29 22.56
C ILE A 666 -22.20 12.91 23.55
N ARG A 667 -21.81 12.17 24.60
CA ARG A 667 -20.87 12.65 25.63
C ARG A 667 -19.40 12.38 25.29
N ASP A 668 -19.12 11.23 24.67
CA ASP A 668 -17.75 10.79 24.33
C ASP A 668 -17.41 11.04 22.84
N SER A 669 -18.24 11.79 22.11
CA SER A 669 -18.03 12.29 20.73
C SER A 669 -17.53 13.73 20.66
#